data_AF-A0A821FDW3-F1
#
_entry.id   AF-A0A821FDW3-F1
#
_cell.length_a   1.000
_cell.length_b   1.000
_cell.length_c   1.000
_cell.angle_alpha   90.00
_cell.angle_beta   90.00
_cell.angle_gamma   90.00
#
_symmetry.space_group_name_H-M   'P 1'
#
loop_
_entity.id
_entity.type
_entity.pdbx_description
1 polymer ?
#
loop_
_entity_poly.entity_id
_entity_poly.type
_entity_poly.pdbx_seq_one_letter_code
_entity_poly.pdbx_strand_id
1 'polypeptide(L)'
;MPKLDGIYIFCGNKQHHQEWTKHWPKIKGVHTTIKSICEKLAVAVKQCNQDQVTVSIIGVNEGASSEDLNQLEPSFMYTQIFKEILLDMKHGQQAIKDLVTFCQEQYKDNPQELKFIQEFERTYRPSKAAWWYTRQCFTYKMLNRALRTLDGDIIIRMGFYLCDVHRQIEDLHSKQIDQYHGKTFPLYRGQGLLTARFEKIAKNKGGLISFNNFLSTSKNRNISLEFAKDALVTTDTVGVLFQMTIDSTESSTPFASIRELSDFAQEDEILFSMHTVFRIGEVRKIDKKSPLYEVDLKLTADDDQQLRRLTKSIAEEIDGSGWNRLGQLLLKIGQFDKAEELYTTLLEQASDDSDRSYIHNMLGWVKNDQGQYKEAASYYETSLKIYRKTLPEDHPSLANIYSNIGLAYNYLGEYPKALEFYEKTIKIKEKVLSPNDPDLATSYVSSGFVYNNMGDYSKALEFYEKALKIKEKALPPNHPDLASSYSCIGSVYNAMGDYSKALEFYEKALKTREIALPLNHPDLAQSYNNIGSVYNDMGDYSKALEFYEKALKIFEKALPPNHPDLASSYNNIGGVYNDMGDYSKALEFFKKSHKVFQETLPANHPDLAYPYNGFGKIYRGMKDYPRALENFEKCLSIRQKALPEGHPHLAITHSNIGDVHRLMGDYEKALLFHRKALNIQKNVQCNPLECALTYINLGETYREMKDYSTALTYFQKGLEIRQKKLPKSHPDLAVVYHNLAKLYLSTRQYSMATKNIQQTIEIAQEKLPSTHPHLSDYKETFENIRKKM
;
A
#
# COMPACT_ATOMS: atom_id res chain seq x y z
N MET A 1 10.12 -4.99 8.90
CA MET A 1 10.98 -5.76 9.84
C MET A 1 10.50 -7.20 9.92
N PRO A 2 11.39 -8.21 9.96
CA PRO A 2 10.97 -9.57 10.30
C PRO A 2 10.27 -9.54 11.66
N LYS A 3 8.99 -9.93 11.70
CA LYS A 3 8.28 -10.07 12.97
C LYS A 3 9.02 -11.11 13.78
N LEU A 4 9.42 -10.72 14.98
CA LEU A 4 9.94 -11.67 15.96
C LEU A 4 8.79 -12.60 16.37
N ASP A 5 8.72 -13.78 15.74
CA ASP A 5 7.67 -14.80 15.89
C ASP A 5 7.83 -15.60 17.19
N GLY A 6 9.06 -15.67 17.70
CA GLY A 6 9.38 -16.33 18.96
C GLY A 6 10.75 -15.95 19.50
N ILE A 7 10.85 -15.86 20.82
CA ILE A 7 12.08 -15.70 21.59
C ILE A 7 12.30 -17.01 22.34
N TYR A 8 13.43 -17.66 22.09
CA TYR A 8 13.86 -18.84 22.83
C TYR A 8 15.08 -18.45 23.65
N ILE A 9 14.98 -18.59 24.97
CA ILE A 9 16.02 -18.14 25.90
C ILE A 9 16.89 -19.33 26.25
N PHE A 10 18.19 -19.24 26.01
CA PHE A 10 19.17 -20.18 26.52
C PHE A 10 19.84 -19.60 27.77
N CYS A 11 19.67 -20.25 28.92
CA CYS A 11 20.17 -19.75 30.21
C CYS A 11 20.49 -20.88 31.19
N GLY A 12 21.41 -20.65 32.13
CA GLY A 12 21.78 -21.63 33.16
C GLY A 12 20.71 -21.84 34.24
N ASN A 13 19.84 -20.85 34.50
CA ASN A 13 18.81 -20.90 35.55
C ASN A 13 17.41 -20.80 34.94
N LYS A 14 16.81 -21.97 34.66
CA LYS A 14 15.47 -22.06 34.05
C LYS A 14 14.40 -21.40 34.91
N GLN A 15 14.41 -21.63 36.22
CA GLN A 15 13.35 -21.19 37.12
C GLN A 15 13.21 -19.67 37.14
N HIS A 16 14.32 -18.95 37.11
CA HIS A 16 14.32 -17.48 37.14
C HIS A 16 13.65 -16.86 35.90
N HIS A 17 13.86 -17.45 34.72
CA HIS A 17 13.34 -16.92 33.46
C HIS A 17 12.03 -17.58 33.00
N GLN A 18 11.64 -18.70 33.60
CA GLN A 18 10.39 -19.40 33.27
C GLN A 18 9.17 -18.52 33.55
N GLU A 19 9.23 -17.59 34.50
CA GLU A 19 8.14 -16.64 34.76
C GLU A 19 7.93 -15.67 33.59
N TRP A 20 8.96 -15.40 32.79
CA TRP A 20 8.86 -14.48 31.66
C TRP A 20 7.95 -15.04 30.56
N THR A 21 7.87 -16.37 30.39
CA THR A 21 6.96 -16.98 29.40
C THR A 21 5.48 -16.72 29.71
N LYS A 22 5.15 -16.44 30.99
CA LYS A 22 3.77 -16.09 31.40
C LYS A 22 3.43 -14.64 31.12
N HIS A 23 4.42 -13.75 31.18
CA HIS A 23 4.23 -12.30 31.05
C HIS A 23 4.49 -11.80 29.61
N TRP A 24 5.25 -12.55 28.81
CA TRP A 24 5.69 -12.16 27.47
C TRP A 24 5.35 -13.26 26.46
N PRO A 25 4.24 -13.15 25.71
CA PRO A 25 3.74 -14.22 24.83
C PRO A 25 4.65 -14.54 23.62
N LYS A 26 5.64 -13.67 23.37
CA LYS A 26 6.69 -13.93 22.38
C LYS A 26 7.78 -14.87 22.89
N ILE A 27 7.94 -15.07 24.20
CA ILE A 27 8.91 -16.02 24.74
C ILE A 27 8.30 -17.42 24.64
N LYS A 28 8.78 -18.21 23.68
CA LYS A 28 8.27 -19.54 23.35
C LYS A 28 8.90 -20.65 24.18
N GLY A 29 10.01 -20.37 24.85
CA GLY A 29 10.66 -21.34 25.74
C GLY A 29 11.92 -20.83 26.40
N VAL A 30 12.23 -21.42 27.56
CA VAL A 30 13.47 -21.23 28.31
C VAL A 30 14.18 -22.59 28.39
N HIS A 31 15.43 -22.62 27.95
CA HIS A 31 16.22 -23.81 27.70
C HIS A 31 17.54 -23.75 28.45
N THR A 32 17.91 -24.87 29.08
CA THR A 32 19.17 -25.00 29.85
C THR A 32 20.25 -25.74 29.09
N THR A 33 19.93 -26.34 27.95
CA THR A 33 20.87 -27.04 27.08
C THR A 33 20.73 -26.55 25.65
N ILE A 34 21.85 -26.45 24.93
CA ILE A 34 21.88 -26.11 23.50
C ILE A 34 21.02 -27.10 22.70
N LYS A 35 21.09 -28.39 23.04
CA LYS A 35 20.28 -29.43 22.41
C LYS A 35 18.77 -29.14 22.50
N SER A 36 18.28 -28.74 23.68
CA SER A 36 16.85 -28.48 23.88
C SER A 36 16.35 -27.25 23.12
N ILE A 37 17.16 -26.18 23.02
CA ILE A 37 16.80 -25.01 22.22
C ILE A 37 16.86 -25.31 20.72
N CYS A 38 17.86 -26.06 20.27
CA CYS A 38 17.95 -26.52 18.88
C CYS A 38 16.76 -27.42 18.50
N GLU A 39 16.33 -28.33 19.37
CA GLU A 39 15.14 -29.16 19.13
C GLU A 39 13.86 -28.31 19.01
N LYS A 40 13.68 -27.30 19.87
CA LYS A 40 12.52 -26.40 19.76
C LYS A 40 12.58 -25.47 18.56
N LEU A 41 13.76 -24.96 18.22
CA LEU A 41 13.95 -24.17 16.99
C LEU A 41 13.72 -25.04 15.76
N ALA A 42 14.17 -26.29 15.74
CA ALA A 42 13.88 -27.24 14.67
C ALA A 42 12.37 -27.47 14.52
N VAL A 43 11.63 -27.61 15.63
CA VAL A 43 10.16 -27.68 15.61
C VAL A 43 9.54 -26.37 15.11
N ALA A 44 10.04 -25.20 15.51
CA ALA A 44 9.53 -23.90 15.08
C ALA A 44 9.78 -23.63 13.58
N VAL A 45 10.97 -24.00 13.09
CA VAL A 45 11.30 -23.98 11.66
C VAL A 45 10.45 -25.01 10.91
N LYS A 46 10.20 -26.18 11.49
CA LYS A 46 9.27 -27.19 10.96
C LYS A 46 7.83 -26.65 10.89
N GLN A 47 7.35 -25.88 11.86
CA GLN A 47 6.05 -25.20 11.83
C GLN A 47 5.97 -24.17 10.70
N CYS A 48 7.00 -23.32 10.57
CA CYS A 48 7.14 -22.43 9.41
C CYS A 48 7.22 -23.19 8.09
N ASN A 49 7.62 -24.45 8.08
CA ASN A 49 7.65 -25.29 6.89
C ASN A 49 6.40 -26.16 6.72
N GLN A 50 5.54 -26.36 7.73
CA GLN A 50 4.35 -27.21 7.62
C GLN A 50 3.14 -26.47 7.03
N ASP A 51 3.15 -25.13 7.08
CA ASP A 51 2.24 -24.23 6.36
C ASP A 51 2.74 -23.99 4.91
N GLN A 52 3.19 -25.07 4.26
CA GLN A 52 4.16 -25.03 3.16
C GLN A 52 3.61 -24.56 1.82
N VAL A 53 2.29 -24.53 1.65
CA VAL A 53 1.67 -24.02 0.43
C VAL A 53 0.90 -22.77 0.76
N THR A 54 1.24 -21.67 0.10
CA THR A 54 0.41 -20.47 0.13
C THR A 54 -0.89 -20.78 -0.57
N VAL A 55 -1.95 -20.72 0.23
CA VAL A 55 -3.31 -20.93 -0.20
C VAL A 55 -4.03 -19.59 -0.12
N SER A 56 -4.53 -19.10 -1.25
CA SER A 56 -5.43 -17.95 -1.30
C SER A 56 -6.87 -18.46 -1.43
N ILE A 57 -7.84 -17.82 -0.74
CA ILE A 57 -9.24 -18.30 -0.68
C ILE A 57 -10.17 -17.15 -0.98
N ILE A 58 -11.15 -17.38 -1.86
CA ILE A 58 -12.23 -16.46 -2.19
C ILE A 58 -13.55 -17.12 -1.80
N GLY A 59 -14.42 -16.43 -1.06
CA GLY A 59 -15.73 -16.94 -0.62
C GLY A 59 -16.85 -16.82 -1.66
N VAL A 60 -17.89 -17.66 -1.51
CA VAL A 60 -19.19 -17.50 -2.19
C VAL A 60 -20.21 -17.01 -1.16
N ASN A 61 -20.90 -15.91 -1.44
CA ASN A 61 -22.03 -15.49 -0.61
C ASN A 61 -23.29 -16.24 -1.02
N GLU A 62 -23.81 -17.09 -0.14
CA GLU A 62 -25.13 -17.69 -0.26
C GLU A 62 -26.19 -16.59 -0.07
N GLY A 63 -26.65 -16.02 -1.18
CA GLY A 63 -27.68 -14.98 -1.22
C GLY A 63 -27.55 -14.01 -2.39
N ALA A 64 -26.41 -13.99 -3.07
CA ALA A 64 -26.20 -13.13 -4.22
C ALA A 64 -26.40 -13.93 -5.52
N SER A 65 -27.19 -13.39 -6.45
CA SER A 65 -27.30 -13.89 -7.81
C SER A 65 -25.91 -13.97 -8.47
N SER A 66 -25.82 -14.63 -9.62
CA SER A 66 -24.64 -14.76 -10.48
C SER A 66 -23.99 -13.44 -10.97
N GLU A 67 -24.31 -12.31 -10.34
CA GLU A 67 -23.79 -10.96 -10.62
C GLU A 67 -22.85 -10.41 -9.53
N ASP A 68 -22.71 -11.06 -8.38
CA ASP A 68 -21.86 -10.54 -7.28
C ASP A 68 -20.37 -10.95 -7.41
N LEU A 69 -19.90 -10.83 -8.66
CA LEU A 69 -18.54 -11.08 -9.17
C LEU A 69 -17.53 -9.99 -8.75
N ASN A 70 -18.02 -9.01 -8.01
CA ASN A 70 -17.33 -7.80 -7.66
C ASN A 70 -16.54 -7.91 -6.34
N GLN A 71 -16.63 -9.05 -5.65
CA GLN A 71 -15.97 -9.32 -4.37
C GLN A 71 -14.61 -10.04 -4.49
N LEU A 72 -14.12 -10.27 -5.70
CA LEU A 72 -12.89 -11.03 -5.94
C LEU A 72 -11.65 -10.22 -5.51
N GLU A 73 -10.74 -10.84 -4.77
CA GLU A 73 -9.48 -10.23 -4.29
C GLU A 73 -8.44 -10.23 -5.45
N PRO A 74 -8.03 -9.09 -6.04
CA PRO A 74 -7.03 -9.06 -7.10
C PRO A 74 -5.68 -9.67 -6.68
N SER A 75 -5.40 -9.64 -5.37
CA SER A 75 -4.23 -10.29 -4.77
C SER A 75 -4.16 -11.80 -5.01
N PHE A 76 -5.30 -12.44 -5.28
CA PHE A 76 -5.40 -13.85 -5.64
C PHE A 76 -4.59 -14.17 -6.90
N MET A 77 -4.58 -13.29 -7.90
CA MET A 77 -3.96 -13.56 -9.21
C MET A 77 -2.52 -13.10 -9.36
N TYR A 78 -1.94 -12.38 -8.38
CA TYR A 78 -0.57 -11.90 -8.55
C TYR A 78 0.41 -13.02 -8.88
N THR A 79 0.20 -14.22 -8.34
CA THR A 79 1.05 -15.39 -8.63
C THR A 79 0.82 -15.97 -10.03
N GLN A 80 -0.40 -15.85 -10.58
CA GLN A 80 -0.70 -16.21 -11.97
C GLN A 80 0.00 -15.26 -12.95
N ILE A 81 -0.12 -13.95 -12.71
CA ILE A 81 0.52 -12.94 -13.56
C ILE A 81 2.03 -13.07 -13.48
N PHE A 82 2.55 -13.30 -12.27
CA PHE A 82 3.96 -13.55 -12.07
C PHE A 82 4.44 -14.77 -12.86
N LYS A 83 3.66 -15.87 -12.88
CA LYS A 83 3.91 -17.05 -13.72
C LYS A 83 3.90 -16.68 -15.21
N GLU A 84 2.87 -15.99 -15.69
CA GLU A 84 2.76 -15.57 -17.11
C GLU A 84 3.97 -14.74 -17.53
N ILE A 85 4.34 -13.74 -16.73
CA ILE A 85 5.51 -12.89 -17.00
C ILE A 85 6.79 -13.71 -17.10
N LEU A 86 7.02 -14.64 -16.17
CA LEU A 86 8.21 -15.48 -16.19
C LEU A 86 8.24 -16.41 -17.42
N LEU A 87 7.10 -16.97 -17.82
CA LEU A 87 7.03 -17.89 -18.97
C LEU A 87 7.37 -17.20 -20.30
N ASP A 88 7.00 -15.91 -20.43
CA ASP A 88 7.32 -15.07 -21.58
C ASP A 88 8.81 -14.66 -21.63
N MET A 89 9.54 -14.79 -20.52
CA MET A 89 10.93 -14.37 -20.44
C MET A 89 11.89 -15.41 -21.02
N LYS A 90 12.93 -14.90 -21.70
CA LYS A 90 14.05 -15.71 -22.18
C LYS A 90 15.14 -15.76 -21.12
N HIS A 91 15.56 -16.98 -20.75
CA HIS A 91 16.62 -17.20 -19.78
C HIS A 91 17.88 -17.74 -20.48
N GLY A 92 19.03 -17.11 -20.23
CA GLY A 92 20.32 -17.54 -20.74
C GLY A 92 21.08 -18.47 -19.77
N GLN A 93 22.15 -19.12 -20.24
CA GLN A 93 23.00 -19.98 -19.40
C GLN A 93 23.65 -19.27 -18.21
N GLN A 94 23.80 -17.94 -18.29
CA GLN A 94 24.37 -17.13 -17.21
C GLN A 94 23.52 -17.21 -15.93
N ALA A 95 22.18 -17.31 -16.06
CA ALA A 95 21.27 -17.39 -14.91
C ALA A 95 21.55 -18.61 -14.01
N ILE A 96 21.99 -19.73 -14.59
CA ILE A 96 22.37 -20.94 -13.83
C ILE A 96 23.59 -20.65 -12.96
N LYS A 97 24.62 -20.00 -13.52
CA LYS A 97 25.85 -19.65 -12.80
C LYS A 97 25.58 -18.63 -11.70
N ASP A 98 24.74 -17.65 -11.96
CA ASP A 98 24.37 -16.62 -11.00
C ASP A 98 23.61 -17.26 -9.81
N LEU A 99 22.69 -18.18 -10.08
CA LEU A 99 21.99 -18.94 -9.04
C LEU A 99 22.98 -19.80 -8.22
N VAL A 100 23.89 -20.52 -8.88
CA VAL A 100 24.88 -21.36 -8.20
C VAL A 100 25.76 -20.54 -7.28
N THR A 101 26.27 -19.40 -7.75
CA THR A 101 27.13 -18.49 -6.97
C THR A 101 26.39 -17.97 -5.74
N PHE A 102 25.15 -17.53 -5.93
CA PHE A 102 24.28 -17.08 -4.83
C PHE A 102 24.05 -18.21 -3.81
N CYS A 103 23.71 -19.42 -4.27
CA CYS A 103 23.46 -20.56 -3.40
C CYS A 103 24.72 -20.98 -2.63
N GLN A 104 25.91 -20.90 -3.23
CA GLN A 104 27.17 -21.19 -2.54
C GLN A 104 27.40 -20.26 -1.35
N GLU A 105 27.11 -18.96 -1.49
CA GLU A 105 27.22 -18.01 -0.38
C GLU A 105 26.14 -18.23 0.68
N GLN A 106 24.88 -18.43 0.26
CA GLN A 106 23.76 -18.68 1.19
C GLN A 106 23.93 -19.96 2.01
N TYR A 107 24.52 -21.01 1.43
CA TYR A 107 24.71 -22.31 2.06
C TYR A 107 26.17 -22.60 2.44
N LYS A 108 27.02 -21.57 2.58
CA LYS A 108 28.46 -21.73 2.88
C LYS A 108 28.75 -22.60 4.11
N ASP A 109 27.88 -22.55 5.11
CA ASP A 109 28.02 -23.31 6.36
C ASP A 109 27.27 -24.66 6.33
N ASN A 110 26.73 -25.08 5.18
CA ASN A 110 25.99 -26.33 5.00
C ASN A 110 26.68 -27.25 3.96
N PRO A 111 27.58 -28.15 4.39
CA PRO A 111 28.35 -29.02 3.49
C PRO A 111 27.49 -29.95 2.63
N GLN A 112 26.29 -30.30 3.09
CA GLN A 112 25.39 -31.18 2.35
C GLN A 112 24.75 -30.43 1.17
N GLU A 113 24.25 -29.21 1.41
CA GLU A 113 23.68 -28.39 0.34
C GLU A 113 24.74 -27.94 -0.66
N LEU A 114 25.97 -27.63 -0.22
CA LEU A 114 27.09 -27.32 -1.12
C LEU A 114 27.39 -28.45 -2.11
N LYS A 115 27.31 -29.72 -1.68
CA LYS A 115 27.45 -30.87 -2.59
C LYS A 115 26.33 -30.91 -3.63
N PHE A 116 25.08 -30.68 -3.21
CA PHE A 116 23.96 -30.61 -4.16
C PHE A 116 24.09 -29.45 -5.14
N ILE A 117 24.60 -28.31 -4.70
CA ILE A 117 24.83 -27.13 -5.56
C ILE A 117 25.90 -27.43 -6.62
N GLN A 118 27.02 -28.05 -6.24
CA GLN A 118 28.06 -28.48 -7.19
C GLN A 118 27.53 -29.55 -8.18
N GLU A 119 26.73 -30.49 -7.69
CA GLU A 119 26.09 -31.49 -8.54
C GLU A 119 25.09 -30.84 -9.52
N PHE A 120 24.30 -29.88 -9.05
CA PHE A 120 23.37 -29.10 -9.86
C PHE A 120 24.10 -28.35 -10.97
N GLU A 121 25.15 -27.59 -10.63
CA GLU A 121 25.96 -26.85 -11.61
C GLU A 121 26.48 -27.76 -12.74
N ARG A 122 26.95 -28.97 -12.40
CA ARG A 122 27.56 -29.89 -13.38
C ARG A 122 26.55 -30.68 -14.19
N THR A 123 25.36 -30.93 -13.65
CA THR A 123 24.42 -31.92 -14.22
C THR A 123 23.05 -31.37 -14.59
N TYR A 124 22.72 -30.14 -14.19
CA TYR A 124 21.43 -29.53 -14.47
C TYR A 124 21.22 -29.39 -15.98
N ARG A 125 20.01 -29.77 -16.41
CA ARG A 125 19.51 -29.58 -17.77
C ARG A 125 18.02 -29.28 -17.67
N PRO A 126 17.45 -28.51 -18.62
CA PRO A 126 16.02 -28.24 -18.68
C PRO A 126 15.11 -29.47 -18.77
N SER A 127 15.64 -30.66 -19.04
CA SER A 127 14.89 -31.94 -19.02
C SER A 127 14.90 -32.66 -17.66
N LYS A 128 15.69 -32.19 -16.69
CA LYS A 128 15.80 -32.75 -15.33
C LYS A 128 15.24 -31.83 -14.23
N ALA A 129 14.60 -30.72 -14.60
CA ALA A 129 14.07 -29.76 -13.63
C ALA A 129 13.03 -30.38 -12.68
N ALA A 130 12.09 -31.22 -13.15
CA ALA A 130 11.15 -31.90 -12.26
C ALA A 130 11.85 -32.83 -11.26
N TRP A 131 12.89 -33.56 -11.70
CA TRP A 131 13.72 -34.39 -10.83
C TRP A 131 14.35 -33.57 -9.70
N TRP A 132 15.00 -32.45 -10.06
CA TRP A 132 15.57 -31.52 -9.09
C TRP A 132 14.51 -30.87 -8.20
N TYR A 133 13.26 -30.74 -8.65
CA TYR A 133 12.18 -30.18 -7.85
C TYR A 133 11.70 -31.17 -6.80
N THR A 134 11.62 -32.46 -7.16
CA THR A 134 11.19 -33.53 -6.23
C THR A 134 12.27 -33.95 -5.24
N ARG A 135 13.54 -33.66 -5.54
CA ARG A 135 14.68 -33.97 -4.66
C ARG A 135 14.70 -33.07 -3.43
N GLN A 136 15.02 -33.64 -2.27
CA GLN A 136 15.04 -32.91 -0.99
C GLN A 136 16.30 -32.03 -0.80
N CYS A 137 16.57 -31.11 -1.72
CA CYS A 137 17.72 -30.21 -1.71
C CYS A 137 17.32 -28.73 -1.79
N PHE A 138 18.31 -27.84 -1.95
CA PHE A 138 18.14 -26.40 -1.99
C PHE A 138 17.10 -25.93 -3.02
N THR A 139 17.00 -26.53 -4.21
CA THR A 139 16.07 -26.12 -5.28
C THR A 139 14.62 -26.14 -4.81
N TYR A 140 14.17 -27.26 -4.23
CA TYR A 140 12.82 -27.41 -3.68
C TYR A 140 12.57 -26.41 -2.53
N LYS A 141 13.51 -26.33 -1.59
CA LYS A 141 13.36 -25.50 -0.37
C LYS A 141 13.32 -24.03 -0.70
N MET A 142 14.23 -23.56 -1.56
CA MET A 142 14.34 -22.17 -1.97
C MET A 142 13.15 -21.75 -2.81
N LEU A 143 12.80 -22.52 -3.85
CA LEU A 143 11.72 -22.12 -4.75
C LEU A 143 10.37 -22.04 -4.01
N ASN A 144 10.02 -23.07 -3.23
CA ASN A 144 8.74 -23.07 -2.51
C ASN A 144 8.69 -22.00 -1.41
N ARG A 145 9.82 -21.72 -0.74
CA ARG A 145 9.90 -20.61 0.20
C ARG A 145 9.70 -19.28 -0.53
N ALA A 146 10.39 -19.08 -1.64
CA ALA A 146 10.38 -17.84 -2.39
C ALA A 146 9.01 -17.53 -2.95
N LEU A 147 8.35 -18.51 -3.60
CA LEU A 147 6.97 -18.36 -4.07
C LEU A 147 5.99 -18.07 -2.93
N ARG A 148 6.20 -18.66 -1.75
CA ARG A 148 5.35 -18.42 -0.59
C ARG A 148 5.49 -17.01 -0.01
N THR A 149 6.72 -16.52 0.10
CA THR A 149 7.02 -15.20 0.67
C THR A 149 7.06 -14.09 -0.37
N LEU A 150 6.76 -14.41 -1.64
CA LEU A 150 6.95 -13.53 -2.79
C LEU A 150 8.35 -12.91 -2.79
N ASP A 151 9.36 -13.75 -2.55
CA ASP A 151 10.76 -13.35 -2.52
C ASP A 151 11.29 -13.14 -3.95
N GLY A 152 10.98 -11.98 -4.52
CA GLY A 152 11.28 -11.67 -5.92
C GLY A 152 12.74 -11.88 -6.32
N ASP A 153 13.73 -11.65 -5.45
CA ASP A 153 15.14 -11.90 -5.79
C ASP A 153 15.39 -13.38 -6.10
N ILE A 154 14.99 -14.27 -5.17
CA ILE A 154 15.12 -15.71 -5.38
C ILE A 154 14.24 -16.16 -6.55
N ILE A 155 13.02 -15.66 -6.69
CA ILE A 155 12.15 -16.08 -7.79
C ILE A 155 12.71 -15.61 -9.15
N ILE A 156 13.29 -14.42 -9.24
CA ILE A 156 13.96 -13.91 -10.44
C ILE A 156 15.17 -14.79 -10.79
N ARG A 157 16.06 -15.06 -9.82
CA ARG A 157 17.24 -15.93 -10.02
C ARG A 157 16.84 -17.35 -10.40
N MET A 158 15.75 -17.85 -9.83
CA MET A 158 15.19 -19.18 -10.12
C MET A 158 14.16 -19.16 -11.25
N GLY A 159 13.96 -18.03 -11.95
CA GLY A 159 12.93 -17.88 -12.97
C GLY A 159 13.09 -18.90 -14.10
N PHE A 160 14.33 -19.10 -14.55
CA PHE A 160 14.65 -20.12 -15.55
C PHE A 160 14.23 -21.53 -15.10
N TYR A 161 14.51 -21.84 -13.83
CA TYR A 161 14.24 -23.16 -13.25
C TYR A 161 12.73 -23.39 -13.11
N LEU A 162 11.99 -22.38 -12.66
CA LEU A 162 10.53 -22.39 -12.62
C LEU A 162 9.93 -22.62 -14.00
N CYS A 163 10.42 -21.91 -15.03
CA CYS A 163 9.99 -22.09 -16.41
C CYS A 163 10.30 -23.50 -16.93
N ASP A 164 11.48 -24.04 -16.64
CA ASP A 164 11.85 -25.40 -17.04
C ASP A 164 10.99 -26.47 -16.36
N VAL A 165 10.65 -26.31 -15.07
CA VAL A 165 9.70 -27.20 -14.37
C VAL A 165 8.31 -27.10 -15.01
N HIS A 166 7.83 -25.88 -15.27
CA HIS A 166 6.53 -25.66 -15.93
C HIS A 166 6.46 -26.33 -17.30
N ARG A 167 7.42 -26.06 -18.19
CA ARG A 167 7.45 -26.60 -19.56
C ARG A 167 7.57 -28.12 -19.57
N GLN A 168 8.34 -28.71 -18.65
CA GLN A 168 8.37 -30.17 -18.50
C GLN A 168 7.00 -30.74 -18.13
N ILE A 169 6.28 -30.12 -17.19
CA ILE A 169 4.92 -30.56 -16.83
C ILE A 169 3.99 -30.44 -18.03
N GLU A 170 4.07 -29.35 -18.79
CA GLU A 170 3.26 -29.11 -20.00
C GLU A 170 3.56 -30.12 -21.13
N ASP A 171 4.83 -30.40 -21.39
CA ASP A 171 5.28 -31.39 -22.35
C ASP A 171 4.79 -32.81 -21.98
N LEU A 172 4.87 -33.16 -20.69
CA LEU A 172 4.37 -34.45 -20.20
C LEU A 172 2.85 -34.50 -20.21
N HIS A 173 2.19 -33.43 -19.82
CA HIS A 173 0.74 -33.30 -19.86
C HIS A 173 0.24 -33.59 -21.27
N SER A 174 0.81 -32.94 -22.29
CA SER A 174 0.47 -33.13 -23.69
C SER A 174 0.65 -34.59 -24.17
N LYS A 175 1.62 -35.32 -23.61
CA LYS A 175 1.87 -36.74 -23.93
C LYS A 175 0.99 -37.71 -23.14
N GLN A 176 0.53 -37.31 -21.96
CA GLN A 176 -0.18 -38.18 -21.02
C GLN A 176 -1.70 -37.93 -21.02
N ILE A 177 -2.17 -36.79 -21.53
CA ILE A 177 -3.58 -36.36 -21.42
C ILE A 177 -4.55 -37.37 -22.02
N ASP A 178 -4.16 -38.06 -23.10
CA ASP A 178 -4.95 -39.14 -23.73
C ASP A 178 -5.26 -40.29 -22.76
N GLN A 179 -4.38 -40.56 -21.79
CA GLN A 179 -4.60 -41.59 -20.77
C GLN A 179 -5.72 -41.21 -19.81
N TYR A 180 -5.94 -39.90 -19.65
CA TYR A 180 -6.91 -39.29 -18.75
C TYR A 180 -8.18 -38.82 -19.47
N HIS A 181 -8.16 -38.70 -20.81
CA HIS A 181 -9.22 -38.10 -21.60
C HIS A 181 -10.61 -38.67 -21.29
N GLY A 182 -11.55 -37.78 -20.93
CA GLY A 182 -12.93 -38.12 -20.59
C GLY A 182 -13.11 -38.85 -19.26
N LYS A 183 -12.10 -38.82 -18.37
CA LYS A 183 -12.16 -39.45 -17.05
C LYS A 183 -12.06 -38.41 -15.96
N THR A 184 -12.93 -38.56 -14.96
CA THR A 184 -12.78 -37.90 -13.66
C THR A 184 -12.03 -38.83 -12.71
N PHE A 185 -11.02 -38.34 -12.01
CA PHE A 185 -10.27 -39.15 -11.03
C PHE A 185 -9.87 -38.34 -9.79
N PRO A 186 -9.78 -38.99 -8.61
CA PRO A 186 -9.36 -38.33 -7.38
C PRO A 186 -7.84 -38.31 -7.25
N LEU A 187 -7.33 -37.21 -6.72
CA LEU A 187 -5.97 -37.04 -6.22
C LEU A 187 -6.01 -36.57 -4.78
N TYR A 188 -4.95 -36.85 -4.04
CA TYR A 188 -4.90 -36.57 -2.62
C TYR A 188 -3.66 -35.76 -2.27
N ARG A 189 -3.81 -34.86 -1.29
CA ARG A 189 -2.70 -34.15 -0.66
C ARG A 189 -3.00 -33.94 0.81
N GLY A 190 -2.12 -34.41 1.69
CA GLY A 190 -2.22 -34.09 3.12
C GLY A 190 -1.22 -33.04 3.54
N GLN A 191 -1.65 -32.14 4.43
CA GLN A 191 -0.77 -31.13 5.02
C GLN A 191 -1.33 -30.58 6.34
N GLY A 192 -0.49 -29.81 7.03
CA GLY A 192 -0.92 -28.98 8.16
C GLY A 192 -1.40 -27.62 7.70
N LEU A 193 -2.40 -27.07 8.40
CA LEU A 193 -2.82 -25.68 8.26
C LEU A 193 -2.98 -25.04 9.63
N LEU A 194 -2.66 -23.74 9.72
CA LEU A 194 -3.04 -22.95 10.89
C LEU A 194 -4.57 -22.95 11.05
N THR A 195 -5.04 -23.09 12.29
CA THR A 195 -6.48 -23.15 12.60
C THR A 195 -7.26 -22.00 11.96
N ALA A 196 -6.76 -20.76 12.07
CA ALA A 196 -7.38 -19.58 11.47
C ALA A 196 -7.49 -19.64 9.93
N ARG A 197 -6.54 -20.29 9.24
CA ARG A 197 -6.60 -20.48 7.78
C ARG A 197 -7.61 -21.57 7.40
N PHE A 198 -7.61 -22.67 8.13
CA PHE A 198 -8.59 -23.73 7.92
C PHE A 198 -10.02 -23.23 8.15
N GLU A 199 -10.26 -22.41 9.18
CA GLU A 199 -11.57 -21.80 9.40
C GLU A 199 -12.04 -20.94 8.22
N LYS A 200 -11.12 -20.29 7.49
CA LYS A 200 -11.46 -19.60 6.24
C LYS A 200 -11.90 -20.59 5.15
N ILE A 201 -11.22 -21.72 4.99
CA ILE A 201 -11.62 -22.74 4.01
C ILE A 201 -13.01 -23.28 4.38
N ALA A 202 -13.21 -23.65 5.64
CA ALA A 202 -14.45 -24.23 6.13
C ALA A 202 -15.66 -23.29 6.01
N LYS A 203 -15.46 -21.97 6.13
CA LYS A 203 -16.51 -20.96 5.97
C LYS A 203 -16.84 -20.63 4.50
N ASN A 204 -15.96 -20.99 3.56
CA ASN A 204 -16.06 -20.58 2.15
C ASN A 204 -16.37 -21.76 1.21
N LYS A 205 -17.35 -22.59 1.59
CA LYS A 205 -17.86 -23.65 0.71
C LYS A 205 -18.38 -23.05 -0.61
N GLY A 206 -18.05 -23.68 -1.73
CA GLY A 206 -18.33 -23.17 -3.07
C GLY A 206 -17.33 -22.11 -3.58
N GLY A 207 -16.47 -21.59 -2.71
CA GLY A 207 -15.42 -20.61 -2.99
C GLY A 207 -14.27 -21.15 -3.82
N LEU A 208 -13.35 -20.26 -4.24
CA LEU A 208 -12.11 -20.64 -4.94
C LEU A 208 -10.95 -20.75 -3.96
N ILE A 209 -10.04 -21.66 -4.25
CA ILE A 209 -8.79 -21.87 -3.51
C ILE A 209 -7.65 -22.04 -4.52
N SER A 210 -6.63 -21.17 -4.47
CA SER A 210 -5.44 -21.30 -5.31
C SER A 210 -4.29 -21.91 -4.51
N PHE A 211 -3.52 -22.77 -5.18
CA PHE A 211 -2.22 -23.22 -4.70
C PHE A 211 -1.14 -22.50 -5.52
N ASN A 212 -0.43 -21.59 -4.86
CA ASN A 212 0.47 -20.65 -5.54
C ASN A 212 1.85 -21.23 -5.90
N ASN A 213 2.10 -22.49 -5.54
CA ASN A 213 3.32 -23.23 -5.86
C ASN A 213 3.00 -24.39 -6.82
N PHE A 214 4.02 -25.08 -7.35
CA PHE A 214 3.82 -26.37 -8.00
C PHE A 214 3.20 -27.34 -7.00
N LEU A 215 2.02 -27.86 -7.35
CA LEU A 215 1.20 -28.62 -6.42
C LEU A 215 1.46 -30.12 -6.63
N SER A 216 2.24 -30.70 -5.72
CA SER A 216 2.47 -32.14 -5.67
C SER A 216 1.29 -32.86 -5.03
N THR A 217 0.83 -33.94 -5.65
CA THR A 217 -0.32 -34.73 -5.21
C THR A 217 -0.06 -36.22 -5.45
N SER A 218 -0.81 -37.08 -4.77
CA SER A 218 -0.66 -38.52 -4.85
C SER A 218 -1.97 -39.18 -5.27
N LYS A 219 -1.89 -40.27 -6.05
CA LYS A 219 -3.04 -41.17 -6.30
C LYS A 219 -3.39 -42.01 -5.07
N ASN A 220 -2.50 -42.12 -4.10
CA ASN A 220 -2.66 -42.92 -2.90
C ASN A 220 -3.14 -42.06 -1.71
N ARG A 221 -4.41 -42.27 -1.34
CA ARG A 221 -5.04 -41.57 -0.20
C ARG A 221 -4.30 -41.78 1.13
N ASN A 222 -3.76 -42.98 1.37
CA ASN A 222 -3.17 -43.31 2.67
C ASN A 222 -1.87 -42.55 2.91
N ILE A 223 -1.03 -42.44 1.86
CA ILE A 223 0.22 -41.67 1.92
C ILE A 223 -0.06 -40.20 2.23
N SER A 224 -1.02 -39.61 1.52
CA SER A 224 -1.47 -38.24 1.79
C SER A 224 -2.04 -38.09 3.21
N LEU A 225 -2.83 -39.05 3.68
CA LEU A 225 -3.39 -39.01 5.03
C LEU A 225 -2.30 -39.05 6.12
N GLU A 226 -1.19 -39.75 5.91
CA GLU A 226 -0.04 -39.73 6.83
C GLU A 226 0.58 -38.34 6.93
N PHE A 227 0.78 -37.65 5.80
CA PHE A 227 1.25 -36.26 5.81
C PHE A 227 0.30 -35.31 6.56
N ALA A 228 -1.02 -35.51 6.46
CA ALA A 228 -1.99 -34.73 7.22
C ALA A 228 -1.93 -35.04 8.73
N LYS A 229 -1.68 -36.31 9.11
CA LYS A 229 -1.53 -36.72 10.51
C LYS A 229 -0.23 -36.22 11.14
N ASP A 230 0.86 -36.20 10.38
CA ASP A 230 2.16 -35.68 10.81
C ASP A 230 2.13 -34.18 11.17
N ALA A 231 1.10 -33.47 10.70
CA ALA A 231 0.86 -32.08 11.06
C ALA A 231 0.16 -31.89 12.42
N LEU A 232 -0.36 -32.96 13.05
CA LEU A 232 -1.07 -32.92 14.34
C LEU A 232 -0.14 -32.87 15.55
N VAL A 233 1.17 -32.72 15.34
CA VAL A 233 2.19 -32.69 16.40
C VAL A 233 2.09 -31.42 17.27
N THR A 234 1.28 -30.42 16.91
CA THR A 234 1.21 -29.12 17.60
C THR A 234 -0.23 -28.65 17.88
N THR A 235 -0.42 -27.74 18.85
CA THR A 235 -1.75 -27.36 19.37
C THR A 235 -2.55 -26.41 18.47
N ASP A 236 -1.89 -25.65 17.58
CA ASP A 236 -2.52 -24.56 16.83
C ASP A 236 -2.73 -24.89 15.34
N THR A 237 -2.36 -26.12 14.93
CA THR A 237 -2.48 -26.64 13.58
C THR A 237 -3.57 -27.70 13.49
N VAL A 238 -4.27 -27.72 12.37
CA VAL A 238 -5.18 -28.80 11.99
C VAL A 238 -4.56 -29.59 10.84
N GLY A 239 -4.77 -30.91 10.84
CA GLY A 239 -4.38 -31.76 9.73
C GLY A 239 -5.48 -31.76 8.68
N VAL A 240 -5.14 -31.50 7.43
CA VAL A 240 -6.11 -31.44 6.32
C VAL A 240 -5.68 -32.39 5.22
N LEU A 241 -6.59 -33.29 4.85
CA LEU A 241 -6.53 -34.09 3.64
C LEU A 241 -7.37 -33.42 2.57
N PHE A 242 -6.72 -32.86 1.55
CA PHE A 242 -7.42 -32.41 0.35
C PHE A 242 -7.68 -33.60 -0.56
N GLN A 243 -8.95 -33.79 -0.93
CA GLN A 243 -9.37 -34.72 -1.95
C GLN A 243 -9.76 -33.92 -3.20
N MET A 244 -8.89 -33.97 -4.21
CA MET A 244 -9.01 -33.18 -5.44
C MET A 244 -9.62 -34.02 -6.54
N THR A 245 -10.78 -33.61 -7.04
CA THR A 245 -11.45 -34.22 -8.17
C THR A 245 -10.98 -33.54 -9.45
N ILE A 246 -10.24 -34.27 -10.28
CA ILE A 246 -9.69 -33.78 -11.54
C ILE A 246 -10.61 -34.22 -12.66
N ASP A 247 -11.11 -33.24 -13.41
CA ASP A 247 -11.81 -33.46 -14.66
C ASP A 247 -10.88 -33.10 -15.82
N SER A 248 -10.48 -34.09 -16.62
CA SER A 248 -9.46 -33.90 -17.65
C SER A 248 -9.95 -33.09 -18.87
N THR A 249 -11.26 -32.86 -19.00
CA THR A 249 -11.85 -32.17 -20.17
C THR A 249 -12.03 -30.67 -19.96
N GLU A 250 -11.87 -30.17 -18.73
CA GLU A 250 -12.37 -28.85 -18.33
C GLU A 250 -11.27 -27.79 -18.09
N SER A 251 -10.00 -28.18 -17.91
CA SER A 251 -8.95 -27.28 -17.38
C SER A 251 -7.71 -27.17 -18.29
N SER A 252 -7.24 -25.94 -18.56
CA SER A 252 -5.94 -25.63 -19.18
C SER A 252 -4.75 -25.84 -18.24
N THR A 253 -4.98 -25.98 -16.92
CA THR A 253 -3.87 -26.08 -15.98
C THR A 253 -3.05 -27.34 -16.25
N PRO A 254 -1.77 -27.23 -16.66
CA PRO A 254 -0.97 -28.40 -16.96
C PRO A 254 -0.68 -29.21 -15.69
N PHE A 255 -0.87 -30.52 -15.79
CA PHE A 255 -0.51 -31.48 -14.75
C PHE A 255 0.02 -32.77 -15.38
N ALA A 256 0.95 -33.44 -14.72
CA ALA A 256 1.49 -34.68 -15.25
C ALA A 256 1.90 -35.65 -14.14
N SER A 257 1.84 -36.94 -14.47
CA SER A 257 2.54 -37.96 -13.71
C SER A 257 4.04 -37.77 -13.89
N ILE A 258 4.73 -37.59 -12.77
CA ILE A 258 6.18 -37.39 -12.73
C ILE A 258 6.91 -38.63 -12.20
N ARG A 259 6.23 -39.77 -12.05
CA ARG A 259 6.81 -41.03 -11.53
C ARG A 259 8.16 -41.39 -12.16
N GLU A 260 8.29 -41.26 -13.48
CA GLU A 260 9.51 -41.61 -14.22
C GLU A 260 10.63 -40.55 -14.12
N LEU A 261 10.29 -39.34 -13.63
CA LEU A 261 11.21 -38.21 -13.50
C LEU A 261 11.48 -37.83 -12.04
N SER A 262 10.68 -38.30 -11.09
CA SER A 262 10.80 -37.95 -9.68
C SER A 262 12.02 -38.63 -9.06
N ASP A 263 12.67 -37.96 -8.11
CA ASP A 263 13.69 -38.55 -7.25
C ASP A 263 13.09 -39.67 -6.36
N PHE A 264 11.75 -39.70 -6.24
CA PHE A 264 10.97 -40.71 -5.53
C PHE A 264 10.17 -41.61 -6.50
N ALA A 265 10.85 -42.47 -7.25
CA ALA A 265 10.25 -43.32 -8.30
C ALA A 265 9.21 -44.36 -7.82
N GLN A 266 9.03 -44.53 -6.50
CA GLN A 266 8.10 -45.50 -5.92
C GLN A 266 6.67 -44.97 -5.80
N GLU A 267 6.47 -43.66 -5.94
CA GLU A 267 5.15 -43.02 -5.76
C GLU A 267 4.53 -42.60 -7.09
N ASP A 268 3.23 -42.82 -7.25
CA ASP A 268 2.44 -42.29 -8.36
C ASP A 268 2.08 -40.82 -8.12
N GLU A 269 3.12 -39.98 -8.14
CA GLU A 269 3.03 -38.54 -7.92
C GLU A 269 2.52 -37.82 -9.18
N ILE A 270 1.47 -37.00 -9.01
CA ILE A 270 1.00 -36.05 -10.01
C ILE A 270 1.41 -34.65 -9.58
N LEU A 271 2.15 -33.96 -10.44
CA LEU A 271 2.59 -32.59 -10.22
C LEU A 271 1.79 -31.65 -11.11
N PHE A 272 1.14 -30.67 -10.50
CA PHE A 272 0.50 -29.57 -11.20
C PHE A 272 1.44 -28.39 -11.35
N SER A 273 1.22 -27.63 -12.42
CA SER A 273 1.85 -26.33 -12.59
C SER A 273 1.45 -25.34 -11.49
N MET A 274 2.25 -24.31 -11.30
CA MET A 274 1.97 -23.28 -10.30
C MET A 274 0.68 -22.50 -10.58
N HIS A 275 0.09 -21.96 -9.51
CA HIS A 275 -1.21 -21.27 -9.52
C HIS A 275 -2.35 -22.18 -10.01
N THR A 276 -2.47 -23.38 -9.41
CA THR A 276 -3.61 -24.26 -9.68
C THR A 276 -4.80 -23.82 -8.83
N VAL A 277 -5.96 -23.62 -9.45
CA VAL A 277 -7.17 -23.14 -8.77
C VAL A 277 -8.21 -24.26 -8.69
N PHE A 278 -8.76 -24.45 -7.49
CA PHE A 278 -9.86 -25.37 -7.23
C PHE A 278 -11.07 -24.63 -6.67
N ARG A 279 -12.24 -25.24 -6.80
CA ARG A 279 -13.44 -24.88 -6.06
C ARG A 279 -13.57 -25.73 -4.80
N ILE A 280 -13.84 -25.08 -3.67
CA ILE A 280 -14.01 -25.72 -2.36
C ILE A 280 -15.37 -26.42 -2.32
N GLY A 281 -15.35 -27.73 -2.10
CA GLY A 281 -16.52 -28.57 -1.90
C GLY A 281 -16.87 -28.75 -0.42
N GLU A 282 -17.27 -29.96 -0.04
CA GLU A 282 -17.59 -30.28 1.35
C GLU A 282 -16.35 -30.33 2.25
N VAL A 283 -16.51 -29.87 3.49
CA VAL A 283 -15.51 -30.02 4.55
C VAL A 283 -16.04 -31.00 5.59
N ARG A 284 -15.35 -32.12 5.75
CA ARG A 284 -15.72 -33.22 6.66
C ARG A 284 -14.66 -33.41 7.73
N LYS A 285 -15.05 -33.77 8.93
CA LYS A 285 -14.11 -34.18 9.98
C LYS A 285 -13.83 -35.68 9.84
N ILE A 286 -12.55 -36.07 9.75
CA ILE A 286 -12.14 -37.47 9.57
C ILE A 286 -12.24 -38.25 10.88
N ASP A 287 -11.87 -37.63 12.00
CA ASP A 287 -11.91 -38.24 13.34
C ASP A 287 -12.55 -37.28 14.35
N LYS A 288 -13.43 -37.81 15.20
CA LYS A 288 -14.10 -37.01 16.24
C LYS A 288 -13.11 -36.50 17.29
N LYS A 289 -12.04 -37.24 17.57
CA LYS A 289 -11.09 -36.99 18.68
C LYS A 289 -9.86 -36.16 18.30
N SER A 290 -9.52 -36.06 17.02
CA SER A 290 -8.38 -35.27 16.53
C SER A 290 -8.84 -34.13 15.61
N PRO A 291 -8.08 -33.02 15.49
CA PRO A 291 -8.39 -31.93 14.57
C PRO A 291 -7.95 -32.29 13.14
N LEU A 292 -8.49 -33.39 12.62
CA LEU A 292 -8.21 -33.93 11.29
C LEU A 292 -9.43 -33.82 10.39
N TYR A 293 -9.27 -33.16 9.24
CA TYR A 293 -10.35 -32.84 8.32
C TYR A 293 -10.04 -33.29 6.89
N GLU A 294 -11.09 -33.60 6.14
CA GLU A 294 -11.07 -33.84 4.70
C GLU A 294 -11.78 -32.68 4.02
N VAL A 295 -11.18 -32.15 2.97
CA VAL A 295 -11.74 -31.05 2.18
C VAL A 295 -11.81 -31.50 0.73
N ASP A 296 -13.03 -31.57 0.19
CA ASP A 296 -13.22 -31.83 -1.23
C ASP A 296 -12.85 -30.59 -2.03
N LEU A 297 -12.10 -30.78 -3.11
CA LEU A 297 -11.71 -29.76 -4.06
C LEU A 297 -12.07 -30.23 -5.47
N LYS A 298 -12.66 -29.36 -6.29
CA LYS A 298 -12.88 -29.65 -7.72
C LYS A 298 -11.97 -28.75 -8.54
N LEU A 299 -11.21 -29.31 -9.48
CA LEU A 299 -10.38 -28.49 -10.38
C LEU A 299 -11.26 -27.51 -11.17
N THR A 300 -10.84 -26.26 -11.26
CA THR A 300 -11.62 -25.20 -11.89
C THR A 300 -11.41 -25.22 -13.40
N ALA A 301 -12.48 -24.98 -14.16
CA ALA A 301 -12.46 -24.96 -15.61
C ALA A 301 -11.98 -23.60 -16.17
N ASP A 302 -11.47 -23.60 -17.41
CA ASP A 302 -11.00 -22.36 -18.05
C ASP A 302 -12.12 -21.36 -18.36
N ASP A 303 -13.35 -21.84 -18.47
CA ASP A 303 -14.55 -21.04 -18.69
C ASP A 303 -15.18 -20.53 -17.39
N ASP A 304 -14.55 -20.78 -16.23
CA ASP A 304 -14.97 -20.19 -14.98
C ASP A 304 -14.99 -18.65 -15.11
N GLN A 305 -16.20 -18.13 -15.06
CA GLN A 305 -16.51 -16.72 -15.32
C GLN A 305 -15.80 -15.80 -14.31
N GLN A 306 -15.53 -16.27 -13.09
CA GLN A 306 -14.82 -15.51 -12.05
C GLN A 306 -13.34 -15.37 -12.43
N LEU A 307 -12.71 -16.48 -12.81
CA LEU A 307 -11.29 -16.51 -13.15
C LEU A 307 -10.98 -15.68 -14.42
N ARG A 308 -11.78 -15.82 -15.49
CA ARG A 308 -11.57 -15.05 -16.74
C ARG A 308 -11.62 -13.54 -16.54
N ARG A 309 -12.58 -13.07 -15.73
CA ARG A 309 -12.73 -11.63 -15.44
C ARG A 309 -11.59 -11.11 -14.57
N LEU A 310 -11.11 -11.92 -13.62
CA LEU A 310 -9.98 -11.59 -12.75
C LEU A 310 -8.66 -11.47 -13.55
N THR A 311 -8.41 -12.43 -14.46
CA THR A 311 -7.26 -12.37 -15.37
C THR A 311 -7.32 -11.14 -16.27
N LYS A 312 -8.50 -10.84 -16.84
CA LYS A 312 -8.67 -9.69 -17.74
C LYS A 312 -8.45 -8.35 -17.04
N SER A 313 -9.04 -8.16 -15.85
CA SER A 313 -8.89 -6.92 -15.08
C SER A 313 -7.43 -6.58 -14.80
N ILE A 314 -6.61 -7.57 -14.45
CA ILE A 314 -5.23 -7.30 -14.06
C ILE A 314 -4.29 -7.29 -15.28
N ALA A 315 -4.62 -8.02 -16.35
CA ALA A 315 -3.91 -7.91 -17.62
C ALA A 315 -4.03 -6.50 -18.22
N GLU A 316 -5.15 -5.81 -18.01
CA GLU A 316 -5.38 -4.43 -18.46
C GLU A 316 -4.62 -3.40 -17.59
N GLU A 317 -4.21 -3.75 -16.37
CA GLU A 317 -3.56 -2.84 -15.42
C GLU A 317 -2.02 -2.81 -15.50
N ILE A 318 -1.39 -3.77 -16.18
CA ILE A 318 0.07 -3.90 -16.24
C ILE A 318 0.50 -4.09 -17.71
N ASP A 319 0.91 -2.98 -18.34
CA ASP A 319 1.30 -2.91 -19.74
C ASP A 319 2.79 -3.27 -19.96
N GLY A 320 3.13 -3.73 -21.16
CA GLY A 320 4.48 -4.13 -21.57
C GLY A 320 4.73 -5.64 -21.54
N SER A 321 6.01 -6.04 -21.65
CA SER A 321 6.41 -7.46 -21.74
C SER A 321 7.65 -7.78 -20.91
N GLY A 322 7.80 -9.06 -20.55
CA GLY A 322 8.95 -9.61 -19.84
C GLY A 322 9.30 -8.87 -18.55
N TRP A 323 10.58 -8.53 -18.38
CA TRP A 323 11.11 -7.93 -17.16
C TRP A 323 10.51 -6.57 -16.80
N ASN A 324 10.06 -5.79 -17.78
CA ASN A 324 9.43 -4.50 -17.52
C ASN A 324 8.07 -4.65 -16.85
N ARG A 325 7.29 -5.63 -17.29
CA ARG A 325 6.00 -6.00 -16.69
C ARG A 325 6.19 -6.50 -15.27
N LEU A 326 7.28 -7.24 -15.01
CA LEU A 326 7.65 -7.69 -13.65
C LEU A 326 7.95 -6.51 -12.73
N GLY A 327 8.74 -5.54 -13.17
CA GLY A 327 9.09 -4.38 -12.36
C GLY A 327 7.87 -3.54 -11.97
N GLN A 328 6.94 -3.32 -12.91
CA GLN A 328 5.67 -2.63 -12.62
C GLN A 328 4.81 -3.40 -11.61
N LEU A 329 4.73 -4.73 -11.73
CA LEU A 329 4.02 -5.56 -10.75
C LEU A 329 4.65 -5.43 -9.35
N LEU A 330 5.98 -5.48 -9.25
CA LEU A 330 6.70 -5.32 -7.98
C LEU A 330 6.40 -3.97 -7.32
N LEU A 331 6.33 -2.89 -8.09
CA LEU A 331 5.91 -1.57 -7.60
C LEU A 331 4.46 -1.60 -7.09
N LYS A 332 3.51 -2.16 -7.86
CA LYS A 332 2.10 -2.27 -7.47
C LYS A 332 1.89 -3.05 -6.16
N ILE A 333 2.73 -4.04 -5.86
CA ILE A 333 2.61 -4.83 -4.62
C ILE A 333 3.48 -4.26 -3.48
N GLY A 334 4.09 -3.09 -3.65
CA GLY A 334 4.89 -2.40 -2.64
C GLY A 334 6.28 -3.00 -2.40
N GLN A 335 6.87 -3.69 -3.39
CA GLN A 335 8.20 -4.31 -3.31
C GLN A 335 9.25 -3.41 -3.99
N PHE A 336 9.42 -2.18 -3.51
CA PHE A 336 10.22 -1.14 -4.16
C PHE A 336 11.70 -1.50 -4.32
N ASP A 337 12.34 -2.03 -3.26
CA ASP A 337 13.76 -2.41 -3.30
C ASP A 337 14.04 -3.50 -4.35
N LYS A 338 13.09 -4.42 -4.54
CA LYS A 338 13.19 -5.49 -5.56
C LYS A 338 13.00 -4.93 -6.96
N ALA A 339 12.10 -3.96 -7.13
CA ALA A 339 11.96 -3.26 -8.42
C ALA A 339 13.24 -2.50 -8.77
N GLU A 340 13.91 -1.88 -7.79
CA GLU A 340 15.19 -1.20 -7.98
C GLU A 340 16.30 -2.16 -8.42
N GLU A 341 16.46 -3.29 -7.72
CA GLU A 341 17.47 -4.31 -8.06
C GLU A 341 17.25 -4.83 -9.49
N LEU A 342 15.99 -5.11 -9.84
CA LEU A 342 15.62 -5.56 -11.18
C LEU A 342 16.00 -4.53 -12.25
N TYR A 343 15.54 -3.28 -12.12
CA TYR A 343 15.85 -2.26 -13.14
C TYR A 343 17.34 -1.89 -13.18
N THR A 344 18.06 -2.00 -12.07
CA THR A 344 19.52 -1.81 -12.04
C THR A 344 20.21 -2.92 -12.84
N THR A 345 19.80 -4.17 -12.65
CA THR A 345 20.33 -5.32 -13.41
C THR A 345 20.03 -5.17 -14.91
N LEU A 346 18.81 -4.74 -15.26
CA LEU A 346 18.45 -4.49 -16.65
C LEU A 346 19.26 -3.36 -17.26
N LEU A 347 19.58 -2.31 -16.49
CA LEU A 347 20.39 -1.19 -16.94
C LEU A 347 21.81 -1.64 -17.31
N GLU A 348 22.42 -2.53 -16.52
CA GLU A 348 23.74 -3.10 -16.81
C GLU A 348 23.75 -3.94 -18.09
N GLN A 349 22.64 -4.60 -18.39
CA GLN A 349 22.47 -5.46 -19.57
C GLN A 349 22.02 -4.69 -20.83
N ALA A 350 21.62 -3.43 -20.69
CA ALA A 350 21.03 -2.65 -21.77
C ALA A 350 22.05 -2.35 -22.89
N SER A 351 21.75 -2.85 -24.08
CA SER A 351 22.62 -2.75 -25.25
C SER A 351 22.47 -1.43 -26.02
N ASP A 352 21.27 -0.85 -26.05
CA ASP A 352 20.97 0.36 -26.80
C ASP A 352 20.51 1.53 -25.91
N ASP A 353 20.62 2.73 -26.46
CA ASP A 353 20.29 3.96 -25.76
C ASP A 353 18.78 4.12 -25.50
N SER A 354 17.92 3.48 -26.29
CA SER A 354 16.48 3.56 -26.07
C SER A 354 16.06 2.77 -24.83
N ASP A 355 16.57 1.54 -24.70
CA ASP A 355 16.36 0.69 -23.54
C ASP A 355 16.96 1.34 -22.27
N ARG A 356 18.18 1.87 -22.35
CA ARG A 356 18.79 2.60 -21.23
C ARG A 356 17.94 3.78 -20.76
N SER A 357 17.44 4.57 -21.70
CA SER A 357 16.60 5.72 -21.38
C SER A 357 15.30 5.29 -20.71
N TYR A 358 14.64 4.25 -21.22
CA TYR A 358 13.44 3.70 -20.62
C TYR A 358 13.71 3.16 -19.20
N ILE A 359 14.78 2.39 -19.01
CA ILE A 359 15.13 1.82 -17.71
C ILE A 359 15.48 2.92 -16.70
N HIS A 360 16.19 3.98 -17.12
CA HIS A 360 16.40 5.15 -16.27
C HIS A 360 15.08 5.81 -15.88
N ASN A 361 14.11 5.92 -16.79
CA ASN A 361 12.78 6.42 -16.45
C ASN A 361 12.08 5.52 -15.42
N MET A 362 12.18 4.20 -15.56
CA MET A 362 11.62 3.26 -14.58
C MET A 362 12.31 3.34 -13.21
N LEU A 363 13.65 3.45 -13.16
CA LEU A 363 14.37 3.70 -11.92
C LEU A 363 13.94 5.01 -11.25
N GLY A 364 13.63 6.05 -12.05
CA GLY A 364 13.02 7.27 -11.55
C GLY A 364 11.67 7.01 -10.86
N TRP A 365 10.82 6.14 -11.41
CA TRP A 365 9.55 5.74 -10.78
C TRP A 365 9.80 5.01 -9.46
N VAL A 366 10.72 4.05 -9.46
CA VAL A 366 11.08 3.33 -8.23
C VAL A 366 11.54 4.30 -7.14
N LYS A 367 12.40 5.27 -7.49
CA LYS A 367 12.91 6.27 -6.55
C LYS A 367 11.82 7.20 -6.03
N ASN A 368 10.82 7.54 -6.85
CA ASN A 368 9.64 8.28 -6.39
C ASN A 368 8.87 7.48 -5.33
N ASP A 369 8.60 6.19 -5.59
CA ASP A 369 7.87 5.32 -4.66
C ASP A 369 8.68 4.98 -3.39
N GLN A 370 10.00 5.05 -3.46
CA GLN A 370 10.90 4.98 -2.29
C GLN A 370 10.99 6.31 -1.52
N GLY A 371 10.36 7.39 -2.03
CA GLY A 371 10.43 8.72 -1.42
C GLY A 371 11.75 9.46 -1.64
N GLN A 372 12.59 8.99 -2.56
CA GLN A 372 13.89 9.56 -2.92
C GLN A 372 13.75 10.50 -4.13
N TYR A 373 12.93 11.55 -3.99
CA TYR A 373 12.51 12.39 -5.11
C TYR A 373 13.65 13.13 -5.84
N LYS A 374 14.76 13.44 -5.15
CA LYS A 374 15.95 14.05 -5.78
C LYS A 374 16.66 13.07 -6.72
N GLU A 375 16.80 11.82 -6.29
CA GLU A 375 17.39 10.76 -7.11
C GLU A 375 16.47 10.44 -8.29
N ALA A 376 15.14 10.39 -8.04
CA ALA A 376 14.15 10.23 -9.09
C ALA A 376 14.30 11.29 -10.20
N ALA A 377 14.39 12.57 -9.81
CA ALA A 377 14.64 13.68 -10.75
C ALA A 377 15.93 13.47 -11.56
N SER A 378 17.02 13.03 -10.92
CA SER A 378 18.30 12.75 -11.60
C SER A 378 18.20 11.62 -12.63
N TYR A 379 17.47 10.55 -12.29
CA TYR A 379 17.22 9.44 -13.21
C TYR A 379 16.39 9.89 -14.42
N TYR A 380 15.34 10.68 -14.21
CA TYR A 380 14.54 11.24 -15.30
C TYR A 380 15.33 12.22 -16.16
N GLU A 381 16.18 13.07 -15.57
CA GLU A 381 17.03 14.00 -16.31
C GLU A 381 18.07 13.24 -17.16
N THR A 382 18.57 12.11 -16.66
CA THR A 382 19.47 11.23 -17.42
C THR A 382 18.75 10.57 -18.59
N SER A 383 17.55 10.03 -18.36
CA SER A 383 16.66 9.50 -19.40
C SER A 383 16.38 10.56 -20.48
N LEU A 384 16.00 11.77 -20.07
CA LEU A 384 15.77 12.90 -20.96
C LEU A 384 17.00 13.23 -21.82
N LYS A 385 18.19 13.25 -21.22
CA LYS A 385 19.45 13.54 -21.92
C LYS A 385 19.77 12.49 -22.99
N ILE A 386 19.43 11.22 -22.75
CA ILE A 386 19.63 10.15 -23.72
C ILE A 386 18.63 10.30 -24.86
N TYR A 387 17.33 10.36 -24.57
CA TYR A 387 16.31 10.50 -25.62
C TYR A 387 16.40 11.79 -26.43
N ARG A 388 16.86 12.91 -25.85
CA ARG A 388 17.07 14.14 -26.63
C ARG A 388 18.16 14.01 -27.71
N LYS A 389 19.05 13.03 -27.62
CA LYS A 389 20.05 12.77 -28.66
C LYS A 389 19.49 11.94 -29.82
N THR A 390 18.48 11.13 -29.56
CA THR A 390 17.99 10.11 -30.50
C THR A 390 16.61 10.43 -31.07
N LEU A 391 15.78 11.19 -30.34
CA LEU A 391 14.40 11.50 -30.71
C LEU A 391 14.23 12.97 -31.12
N PRO A 392 13.29 13.28 -32.04
CA PRO A 392 12.89 14.65 -32.36
C PRO A 392 12.36 15.42 -31.14
N GLU A 393 12.45 16.75 -31.15
CA GLU A 393 12.02 17.60 -30.02
C GLU A 393 10.55 17.45 -29.64
N ASP A 394 9.68 17.12 -30.59
CA ASP A 394 8.24 16.93 -30.35
C ASP A 394 7.86 15.47 -30.09
N HIS A 395 8.81 14.57 -29.84
CA HIS A 395 8.49 13.15 -29.66
C HIS A 395 7.68 12.91 -28.36
N PRO A 396 6.56 12.16 -28.39
CA PRO A 396 5.72 11.90 -27.21
C PRO A 396 6.47 11.36 -25.98
N SER A 397 7.48 10.49 -26.18
CA SER A 397 8.32 9.99 -25.08
C SER A 397 9.05 11.08 -24.30
N LEU A 398 9.44 12.20 -24.94
CA LEU A 398 10.02 13.35 -24.24
C LEU A 398 8.99 14.02 -23.34
N ALA A 399 7.74 14.13 -23.80
CA ALA A 399 6.64 14.68 -23.01
C ALA A 399 6.39 13.86 -21.74
N ASN A 400 6.46 12.53 -21.84
CA ASN A 400 6.31 11.62 -20.69
C ASN A 400 7.44 11.81 -19.67
N ILE A 401 8.70 11.92 -20.11
CA ILE A 401 9.81 12.19 -19.20
C ILE A 401 9.69 13.56 -18.56
N TYR A 402 9.35 14.61 -19.32
CA TYR A 402 9.10 15.93 -18.75
C TYR A 402 7.99 15.89 -17.69
N SER A 403 6.93 15.11 -17.92
CA SER A 403 5.86 14.94 -16.94
C SER A 403 6.37 14.28 -15.65
N ASN A 404 7.23 13.26 -15.77
CA ASN A 404 7.81 12.56 -14.63
C ASN A 404 8.81 13.43 -13.84
N ILE A 405 9.60 14.26 -14.53
CA ILE A 405 10.43 15.29 -13.91
C ILE A 405 9.55 16.30 -13.14
N GLY A 406 8.46 16.76 -13.77
CA GLY A 406 7.49 17.65 -13.14
C GLY A 406 6.89 17.04 -11.86
N LEU A 407 6.59 15.75 -11.88
CA LEU A 407 6.08 15.01 -10.72
C LEU A 407 7.10 14.96 -9.58
N ALA A 408 8.36 14.64 -9.88
CA ALA A 408 9.44 14.63 -8.88
C ALA A 408 9.64 16.00 -8.23
N TYR A 409 9.67 17.08 -9.03
CA TYR A 409 9.77 18.45 -8.48
C TYR A 409 8.54 18.87 -7.67
N ASN A 410 7.35 18.39 -8.03
CA ASN A 410 6.16 18.61 -7.22
C ASN A 410 6.29 17.92 -5.84
N TYR A 411 6.76 16.67 -5.77
CA TYR A 411 7.03 15.99 -4.49
C TYR A 411 8.16 16.64 -3.67
N LEU A 412 9.10 17.33 -4.33
CA LEU A 412 10.13 18.14 -3.65
C LEU A 412 9.58 19.49 -3.12
N GLY A 413 8.35 19.87 -3.46
CA GLY A 413 7.79 21.18 -3.15
C GLY A 413 8.34 22.31 -4.02
N GLU A 414 9.05 22.00 -5.10
CA GLU A 414 9.60 22.96 -6.07
C GLU A 414 8.57 23.26 -7.18
N TYR A 415 7.40 23.76 -6.77
CA TYR A 415 6.24 23.94 -7.65
C TYR A 415 6.50 24.74 -8.94
N PRO A 416 7.29 25.84 -8.95
CA PRO A 416 7.58 26.57 -10.19
C PRO A 416 8.33 25.73 -11.23
N LYS A 417 9.29 24.90 -10.80
CA LYS A 417 9.99 23.98 -11.70
C LYS A 417 9.06 22.89 -12.20
N ALA A 418 8.21 22.36 -11.33
CA ALA A 418 7.20 21.37 -11.73
C ALA A 418 6.30 21.91 -12.86
N LEU A 419 5.80 23.16 -12.71
CA LEU A 419 4.99 23.81 -13.74
C LEU A 419 5.75 24.02 -15.05
N GLU A 420 7.02 24.45 -15.01
CA GLU A 420 7.85 24.62 -16.21
C GLU A 420 7.93 23.32 -17.03
N PHE A 421 8.12 22.18 -16.35
CA PHE A 421 8.19 20.89 -17.01
C PHE A 421 6.83 20.41 -17.52
N TYR A 422 5.74 20.62 -16.78
CA TYR A 422 4.40 20.31 -17.28
C TYR A 422 3.99 21.18 -18.47
N GLU A 423 4.39 22.45 -18.51
CA GLU A 423 4.18 23.32 -19.67
C GLU A 423 4.89 22.78 -20.91
N LYS A 424 6.12 22.28 -20.77
CA LYS A 424 6.84 21.59 -21.86
C LYS A 424 6.11 20.33 -22.32
N THR A 425 5.61 19.52 -21.39
CA THR A 425 4.79 18.34 -21.70
C THR A 425 3.54 18.71 -22.48
N ILE A 426 2.76 19.68 -21.99
CA ILE A 426 1.52 20.15 -22.62
C ILE A 426 1.81 20.65 -24.03
N LYS A 427 2.85 21.47 -24.23
CA LYS A 427 3.22 22.02 -25.54
C LYS A 427 3.53 20.93 -26.57
N ILE A 428 4.26 19.88 -26.17
CA ILE A 428 4.54 18.75 -27.07
C ILE A 428 3.23 18.01 -27.39
N LYS A 429 2.44 17.65 -26.37
CA LYS A 429 1.19 16.90 -26.55
C LYS A 429 0.15 17.65 -27.38
N GLU A 430 0.00 18.97 -27.21
CA GLU A 430 -0.89 19.81 -28.02
C GLU A 430 -0.50 19.81 -29.51
N LYS A 431 0.78 19.62 -29.82
CA LYS A 431 1.28 19.58 -31.21
C LYS A 431 1.10 18.22 -31.87
N VAL A 432 1.24 17.12 -31.11
CA VAL A 432 1.28 15.76 -31.65
C VAL A 432 -0.02 14.97 -31.47
N LEU A 433 -0.83 15.30 -30.48
CA LEU A 433 -2.08 14.61 -30.18
C LEU A 433 -3.30 15.37 -30.70
N SER A 434 -4.42 14.67 -30.80
CA SER A 434 -5.71 15.30 -31.07
C SER A 434 -6.10 16.25 -29.93
N PRO A 435 -6.79 17.38 -30.20
CA PRO A 435 -7.25 18.28 -29.13
C PRO A 435 -8.16 17.63 -28.08
N ASN A 436 -8.78 16.50 -28.40
CA ASN A 436 -9.60 15.72 -27.47
C ASN A 436 -8.89 14.45 -26.97
N ASP A 437 -7.56 14.36 -27.04
CA ASP A 437 -6.84 13.16 -26.57
C ASP A 437 -6.82 13.08 -25.03
N PRO A 438 -7.25 11.96 -24.41
CA PRO A 438 -7.19 11.78 -22.96
C PRO A 438 -5.79 11.96 -22.34
N ASP A 439 -4.72 11.67 -23.08
CA ASP A 439 -3.36 11.80 -22.58
C ASP A 439 -2.92 13.28 -22.44
N LEU A 440 -3.47 14.16 -23.28
CA LEU A 440 -3.33 15.62 -23.11
C LEU A 440 -4.08 16.09 -21.85
N ALA A 441 -5.25 15.53 -21.57
CA ALA A 441 -6.02 15.86 -20.37
C ALA A 441 -5.25 15.52 -19.08
N THR A 442 -4.53 14.39 -19.07
CA THR A 442 -3.69 13.99 -17.92
C THR A 442 -2.64 15.04 -17.59
N SER A 443 -2.02 15.67 -18.59
CA SER A 443 -1.03 16.74 -18.36
C SER A 443 -1.64 18.01 -17.76
N TYR A 444 -2.87 18.39 -18.14
CA TYR A 444 -3.58 19.48 -17.47
C TYR A 444 -3.93 19.13 -16.02
N VAL A 445 -4.31 17.88 -15.72
CA VAL A 445 -4.52 17.41 -14.34
C VAL A 445 -3.24 17.57 -13.51
N SER A 446 -2.08 17.21 -14.05
CA SER A 446 -0.81 17.37 -13.35
C SER A 446 -0.50 18.84 -13.01
N SER A 447 -0.74 19.79 -13.92
CA SER A 447 -0.62 21.23 -13.62
C SER A 447 -1.65 21.69 -12.58
N GLY A 448 -2.90 21.23 -12.68
CA GLY A 448 -3.94 21.52 -11.70
C GLY A 448 -3.58 21.05 -10.29
N PHE A 449 -2.91 19.89 -10.18
CA PHE A 449 -2.42 19.36 -8.90
C PHE A 449 -1.38 20.27 -8.25
N VAL A 450 -0.44 20.79 -9.04
CA VAL A 450 0.55 21.75 -8.54
C VAL A 450 -0.12 23.04 -8.05
N TYR A 451 -1.06 23.60 -8.82
CA TYR A 451 -1.80 24.79 -8.38
C TYR A 451 -2.63 24.55 -7.12
N ASN A 452 -3.22 23.36 -6.97
CA ASN A 452 -3.93 22.98 -5.75
C ASN A 452 -2.99 22.94 -4.54
N ASN A 453 -1.79 22.34 -4.68
CA ASN A 453 -0.78 22.31 -3.62
C ASN A 453 -0.27 23.72 -3.25
N MET A 454 -0.23 24.63 -4.22
CA MET A 454 0.10 26.06 -4.00
C MET A 454 -1.05 26.88 -3.42
N GLY A 455 -2.25 26.31 -3.23
CA GLY A 455 -3.44 27.05 -2.78
C GLY A 455 -3.98 28.06 -3.80
N ASP A 456 -3.69 27.88 -5.10
CA ASP A 456 -4.31 28.63 -6.19
C ASP A 456 -5.50 27.83 -6.75
N TYR A 457 -6.54 27.72 -5.94
CA TYR A 457 -7.72 26.91 -6.22
C TYR A 457 -8.46 27.33 -7.50
N SER A 458 -8.45 28.61 -7.85
CA SER A 458 -9.07 29.10 -9.09
C SER A 458 -8.37 28.54 -10.33
N LYS A 459 -7.03 28.58 -10.35
CA LYS A 459 -6.27 27.97 -11.46
C LYS A 459 -6.38 26.45 -11.43
N ALA A 460 -6.35 25.82 -10.26
CA ALA A 460 -6.54 24.38 -10.15
C ALA A 460 -7.86 23.94 -10.81
N LEU A 461 -8.97 24.61 -10.51
CA LEU A 461 -10.27 24.36 -11.14
C LEU A 461 -10.24 24.57 -12.66
N GLU A 462 -9.65 25.67 -13.15
CA GLU A 462 -9.53 25.94 -14.59
C GLU A 462 -8.86 24.77 -15.34
N PHE A 463 -7.73 24.28 -14.81
CA PHE A 463 -6.99 23.16 -15.40
C PHE A 463 -7.76 21.84 -15.31
N TYR A 464 -8.39 21.54 -14.16
CA TYR A 464 -9.18 20.32 -13.98
C TYR A 464 -10.45 20.29 -14.83
N GLU A 465 -11.16 21.41 -14.96
CA GLU A 465 -12.35 21.53 -15.81
C GLU A 465 -11.99 21.41 -17.29
N LYS A 466 -10.85 21.98 -17.71
CA LYS A 466 -10.32 21.80 -19.07
C LYS A 466 -10.02 20.33 -19.34
N ALA A 467 -9.35 19.64 -18.42
CA ALA A 467 -9.07 18.21 -18.54
C ALA A 467 -10.36 17.36 -18.58
N LEU A 468 -11.32 17.66 -17.71
CA LEU A 468 -12.61 16.97 -17.68
C LEU A 468 -13.35 17.11 -19.02
N LYS A 469 -13.42 18.33 -19.57
CA LYS A 469 -14.09 18.60 -20.86
C LYS A 469 -13.46 17.84 -22.03
N ILE A 470 -12.14 17.65 -22.01
CA ILE A 470 -11.43 16.83 -23.01
C ILE A 470 -11.86 15.37 -22.88
N LYS A 471 -11.81 14.82 -21.66
CA LYS A 471 -12.18 13.42 -21.38
C LYS A 471 -13.65 13.12 -21.68
N GLU A 472 -14.57 14.04 -21.35
CA GLU A 472 -16.01 13.87 -21.63
C GLU A 472 -16.32 13.75 -23.14
N LYS A 473 -15.50 14.36 -24.00
CA LYS A 473 -15.65 14.23 -25.46
C LYS A 473 -15.00 12.96 -26.01
N ALA A 474 -14.02 12.42 -25.31
CA ALA A 474 -13.15 11.36 -25.78
C ALA A 474 -13.55 9.97 -25.27
N LEU A 475 -14.14 9.91 -24.08
CA LEU A 475 -14.39 8.68 -23.35
C LEU A 475 -15.89 8.44 -23.13
N PRO A 476 -16.32 7.17 -22.98
CA PRO A 476 -17.69 6.86 -22.57
C PRO A 476 -18.07 7.51 -21.24
N PRO A 477 -19.36 7.82 -20.99
CA PRO A 477 -19.79 8.57 -19.79
C PRO A 477 -19.42 7.94 -18.44
N ASN A 478 -19.22 6.63 -18.40
CA ASN A 478 -18.86 5.89 -17.18
C ASN A 478 -17.38 5.49 -17.13
N HIS A 479 -16.51 6.06 -17.96
CA HIS A 479 -15.10 5.68 -17.95
C HIS A 479 -14.39 6.07 -16.63
N PRO A 480 -13.57 5.19 -16.00
CA PRO A 480 -12.90 5.48 -14.73
C PRO A 480 -12.09 6.79 -14.71
N ASP A 481 -11.46 7.16 -15.83
CA ASP A 481 -10.69 8.42 -15.94
C ASP A 481 -11.52 9.69 -15.73
N LEU A 482 -12.83 9.65 -15.97
CA LEU A 482 -13.75 10.75 -15.64
C LEU A 482 -13.90 10.89 -14.12
N ALA A 483 -13.96 9.76 -13.41
CA ALA A 483 -14.04 9.74 -11.95
C ALA A 483 -12.81 10.37 -11.29
N SER A 484 -11.63 10.15 -11.87
CA SER A 484 -10.39 10.79 -11.40
C SER A 484 -10.46 12.32 -11.56
N SER A 485 -10.98 12.82 -12.68
CA SER A 485 -11.19 14.27 -12.88
C SER A 485 -12.24 14.86 -11.92
N TYR A 486 -13.36 14.16 -11.69
CA TYR A 486 -14.33 14.58 -10.67
C TYR A 486 -13.72 14.62 -9.27
N SER A 487 -12.89 13.63 -8.92
CA SER A 487 -12.18 13.60 -7.63
C SER A 487 -11.23 14.80 -7.47
N CYS A 488 -10.50 15.18 -8.52
CA CYS A 488 -9.63 16.35 -8.50
C CYS A 488 -10.41 17.66 -8.28
N ILE A 489 -11.59 17.80 -8.89
CA ILE A 489 -12.45 18.98 -8.69
C ILE A 489 -13.04 18.99 -7.28
N GLY A 490 -13.52 17.83 -6.80
CA GLY A 490 -14.04 17.66 -5.44
C GLY A 490 -13.01 18.03 -4.37
N SER A 491 -11.74 17.71 -4.57
CA SER A 491 -10.66 18.05 -3.61
C SER A 491 -10.42 19.54 -3.50
N VAL A 492 -10.54 20.28 -4.60
CA VAL A 492 -10.44 21.75 -4.58
C VAL A 492 -11.62 22.36 -3.83
N TYR A 493 -12.85 21.89 -4.09
CA TYR A 493 -14.02 22.37 -3.35
C TYR A 493 -13.95 22.04 -1.86
N ASN A 494 -13.42 20.88 -1.49
CA ASN A 494 -13.18 20.53 -0.10
C ASN A 494 -12.19 21.50 0.57
N ALA A 495 -11.06 21.78 -0.10
CA ALA A 495 -10.05 22.73 0.37
C ALA A 495 -10.57 24.19 0.45
N MET A 496 -11.61 24.52 -0.33
CA MET A 496 -12.32 25.80 -0.27
C MET A 496 -13.48 25.82 0.74
N GLY A 497 -13.71 24.74 1.49
CA GLY A 497 -14.79 24.62 2.47
C GLY A 497 -16.19 24.58 1.84
N ASP A 498 -16.31 24.34 0.53
CA ASP A 498 -17.59 24.08 -0.14
C ASP A 498 -17.86 22.56 -0.11
N TYR A 499 -18.14 22.06 1.08
CA TYR A 499 -18.32 20.63 1.34
C TYR A 499 -19.48 20.01 0.54
N SER A 500 -20.52 20.79 0.23
CA SER A 500 -21.66 20.32 -0.58
C SER A 500 -21.22 20.00 -2.01
N LYS A 501 -20.48 20.90 -2.65
CA LYS A 501 -19.93 20.62 -4.00
C LYS A 501 -18.87 19.55 -3.97
N ALA A 502 -18.04 19.51 -2.93
CA ALA A 502 -17.05 18.45 -2.77
C ALA A 502 -17.73 17.07 -2.75
N LEU A 503 -18.78 16.90 -1.94
CA LEU A 503 -19.58 15.67 -1.90
C LEU A 503 -20.24 15.36 -3.25
N GLU A 504 -20.85 16.35 -3.92
CA GLU A 504 -21.46 16.15 -5.25
C GLU A 504 -20.46 15.55 -6.26
N PHE A 505 -19.26 16.12 -6.35
CA PHE A 505 -18.23 15.64 -7.27
C PHE A 505 -17.64 14.29 -6.85
N TYR A 506 -17.41 14.06 -5.55
CA TYR A 506 -16.91 12.78 -5.07
C TYR A 506 -17.93 11.65 -5.18
N GLU A 507 -19.23 11.92 -4.95
CA GLU A 507 -20.30 10.96 -5.18
C GLU A 507 -20.46 10.65 -6.67
N LYS A 508 -20.30 11.64 -7.55
CA LYS A 508 -20.25 11.42 -9.01
C LYS A 508 -19.06 10.53 -9.40
N ALA A 509 -17.89 10.76 -8.79
CA ALA A 509 -16.71 9.92 -8.99
C ALA A 509 -16.94 8.48 -8.49
N LEU A 510 -17.50 8.31 -7.29
CA LEU A 510 -17.85 7.02 -6.72
C LEU A 510 -18.81 6.26 -7.64
N LYS A 511 -19.93 6.87 -8.03
CA LYS A 511 -20.92 6.25 -8.91
C LYS A 511 -20.35 5.84 -10.26
N THR A 512 -19.48 6.67 -10.83
CA THR A 512 -18.78 6.35 -12.09
C THR A 512 -17.93 5.09 -11.94
N ARG A 513 -17.16 4.99 -10.85
CA ARG A 513 -16.33 3.83 -10.54
C ARG A 513 -17.16 2.59 -10.18
N GLU A 514 -18.26 2.74 -9.46
CA GLU A 514 -19.16 1.62 -9.11
C GLU A 514 -19.76 0.96 -10.35
N ILE A 515 -20.02 1.74 -11.40
CA ILE A 515 -20.52 1.22 -12.68
C ILE A 515 -19.40 0.53 -13.49
N ALA A 516 -18.18 1.08 -13.43
CA ALA A 516 -17.10 0.70 -14.32
C ALA A 516 -16.14 -0.36 -13.76
N LEU A 517 -16.03 -0.46 -12.44
CA LEU A 517 -15.00 -1.24 -11.74
C LEU A 517 -15.62 -2.30 -10.82
N PRO A 518 -14.88 -3.37 -10.51
CA PRO A 518 -15.28 -4.33 -9.47
C PRO A 518 -15.45 -3.65 -8.09
N LEU A 519 -16.38 -4.14 -7.24
CA LEU A 519 -16.73 -3.58 -5.91
C LEU A 519 -15.54 -3.47 -4.95
N ASN A 520 -14.56 -4.37 -5.05
CA ASN A 520 -13.34 -4.31 -4.25
C ASN A 520 -12.16 -3.65 -4.97
N HIS A 521 -12.38 -2.93 -6.08
CA HIS A 521 -11.28 -2.24 -6.75
C HIS A 521 -10.71 -1.12 -5.87
N PRO A 522 -9.37 -0.98 -5.73
CA PRO A 522 -8.73 0.05 -4.90
C PRO A 522 -9.24 1.49 -5.15
N ASP A 523 -9.56 1.84 -6.39
CA ASP A 523 -10.13 3.16 -6.73
C ASP A 523 -11.47 3.47 -6.05
N LEU A 524 -12.29 2.45 -5.72
CA LEU A 524 -13.51 2.65 -4.93
C LEU A 524 -13.17 3.02 -3.49
N ALA A 525 -12.15 2.39 -2.91
CA ALA A 525 -11.66 2.75 -1.60
C ALA A 525 -11.14 4.20 -1.57
N GLN A 526 -10.48 4.64 -2.64
CA GLN A 526 -10.06 6.05 -2.76
C GLN A 526 -11.25 7.02 -2.82
N SER A 527 -12.31 6.68 -3.57
CA SER A 527 -13.55 7.48 -3.56
C SER A 527 -14.16 7.57 -2.15
N TYR A 528 -14.24 6.45 -1.43
CA TYR A 528 -14.76 6.42 -0.06
C TYR A 528 -13.87 7.21 0.91
N ASN A 529 -12.55 7.12 0.79
CA ASN A 529 -11.62 7.96 1.56
C ASN A 529 -11.84 9.44 1.31
N ASN A 530 -12.04 9.85 0.06
CA ASN A 530 -12.28 11.25 -0.29
C ASN A 530 -13.58 11.77 0.35
N ILE A 531 -14.66 11.00 0.28
CA ILE A 531 -15.93 11.34 0.94
C ILE A 531 -15.77 11.37 2.47
N GLY A 532 -15.07 10.39 3.04
CA GLY A 532 -14.74 10.35 4.47
C GLY A 532 -13.97 11.58 4.93
N SER A 533 -13.04 12.09 4.10
CA SER A 533 -12.30 13.33 4.36
C SER A 533 -13.20 14.54 4.44
N VAL A 534 -14.17 14.66 3.53
CA VAL A 534 -15.13 15.78 3.58
C VAL A 534 -15.93 15.73 4.88
N TYR A 535 -16.44 14.56 5.26
CA TYR A 535 -17.17 14.42 6.53
C TYR A 535 -16.28 14.68 7.76
N ASN A 536 -15.00 14.31 7.71
CA ASN A 536 -14.05 14.63 8.78
C ASN A 536 -13.82 16.14 8.89
N ASP A 537 -13.60 16.82 7.77
CA ASP A 537 -13.38 18.28 7.72
C ASP A 537 -14.65 19.06 8.12
N MET A 538 -15.83 18.50 7.84
CA MET A 538 -17.11 18.97 8.37
C MET A 538 -17.29 18.69 9.87
N GLY A 539 -16.50 17.80 10.49
CA GLY A 539 -16.69 17.36 11.87
C GLY A 539 -17.85 16.37 12.09
N ASP A 540 -18.39 15.77 11.03
CA ASP A 540 -19.29 14.60 11.12
C ASP A 540 -18.45 13.31 11.20
N TYR A 541 -17.81 13.13 12.35
CA TYR A 541 -16.87 12.04 12.60
C TYR A 541 -17.50 10.65 12.47
N SER A 542 -18.81 10.52 12.72
CA SER A 542 -19.51 9.23 12.59
C SER A 542 -19.57 8.80 11.12
N LYS A 543 -19.95 9.71 10.21
CA LYS A 543 -19.94 9.40 8.78
C LYS A 543 -18.52 9.25 8.24
N ALA A 544 -17.58 10.07 8.71
CA ALA A 544 -16.17 9.93 8.34
C ALA A 544 -15.66 8.51 8.62
N LEU A 545 -15.90 7.99 9.84
CA LEU A 545 -15.54 6.62 10.21
C LEU A 545 -16.26 5.58 9.33
N GLU A 546 -17.56 5.74 9.06
CA GLU A 546 -18.29 4.81 8.20
C GLU A 546 -17.63 4.68 6.81
N PHE A 547 -17.28 5.80 6.19
CA PHE A 547 -16.67 5.84 4.88
C PHE A 547 -15.22 5.34 4.88
N TYR A 548 -14.41 5.74 5.86
CA TYR A 548 -13.05 5.22 6.00
C TYR A 548 -13.00 3.72 6.31
N GLU A 549 -13.94 3.19 7.09
CA GLU A 549 -14.04 1.74 7.33
C GLU A 549 -14.46 0.97 6.08
N LYS A 550 -15.32 1.54 5.22
CA LYS A 550 -15.63 0.96 3.90
C LYS A 550 -14.38 0.91 3.02
N ALA A 551 -13.63 2.01 2.95
CA ALA A 551 -12.38 2.07 2.21
C ALA A 551 -11.35 1.04 2.72
N LEU A 552 -11.14 0.97 4.04
CA LEU A 552 -10.24 0.01 4.67
C LEU A 552 -10.62 -1.43 4.32
N LYS A 553 -11.92 -1.79 4.41
CA LYS A 553 -12.40 -3.14 4.06
C LYS A 553 -12.14 -3.50 2.61
N ILE A 554 -12.25 -2.54 1.68
CA ILE A 554 -11.92 -2.77 0.27
C ILE A 554 -10.42 -2.99 0.12
N PHE A 555 -9.58 -2.14 0.69
CA PHE A 555 -8.12 -2.33 0.61
C PHE A 555 -7.65 -3.64 1.27
N GLU A 556 -8.24 -4.05 2.39
CA GLU A 556 -7.91 -5.33 3.06
C GLU A 556 -8.19 -6.55 2.19
N LYS A 557 -9.19 -6.46 1.31
CA LYS A 557 -9.50 -7.48 0.30
C LYS A 557 -8.64 -7.33 -0.94
N ALA A 558 -8.34 -6.10 -1.34
CA ALA A 558 -7.74 -5.82 -2.63
C ALA A 558 -6.21 -5.99 -2.64
N LEU A 559 -5.55 -5.67 -1.53
CA LEU A 559 -4.11 -5.45 -1.45
C LEU A 559 -3.43 -6.38 -0.43
N PRO A 560 -2.12 -6.62 -0.56
CA PRO A 560 -1.35 -7.37 0.45
C PRO A 560 -1.47 -6.72 1.84
N PRO A 561 -1.43 -7.50 2.95
CA PRO A 561 -1.64 -6.98 4.31
C PRO A 561 -0.64 -5.91 4.78
N ASN A 562 0.48 -5.74 4.08
CA ASN A 562 1.52 -4.76 4.33
C ASN A 562 1.53 -3.61 3.30
N HIS A 563 0.51 -3.48 2.45
CA HIS A 563 0.49 -2.43 1.44
C HIS A 563 0.37 -1.02 2.08
N PRO A 564 1.11 0.00 1.59
CA PRO A 564 1.08 1.36 2.15
C PRO A 564 -0.32 1.99 2.22
N ASP A 565 -1.22 1.72 1.27
CA ASP A 565 -2.61 2.23 1.28
C ASP A 565 -3.43 1.79 2.50
N LEU A 566 -3.15 0.60 3.06
CA LEU A 566 -3.74 0.17 4.33
C LEU A 566 -3.27 1.08 5.47
N ALA A 567 -1.98 1.44 5.47
CA ALA A 567 -1.42 2.33 6.47
C ALA A 567 -2.03 3.74 6.40
N SER A 568 -2.26 4.26 5.19
CA SER A 568 -2.95 5.53 4.97
C SER A 568 -4.38 5.49 5.49
N SER A 569 -5.11 4.40 5.26
CA SER A 569 -6.48 4.22 5.78
C SER A 569 -6.52 4.15 7.30
N TYR A 570 -5.60 3.42 7.93
CA TYR A 570 -5.44 3.42 9.38
C TYR A 570 -5.09 4.81 9.93
N ASN A 571 -4.26 5.57 9.22
CA ASN A 571 -3.89 6.93 9.60
C ASN A 571 -5.11 7.87 9.58
N ASN A 572 -5.97 7.77 8.56
CA ASN A 572 -7.20 8.56 8.46
C ASN A 572 -8.17 8.25 9.61
N ILE A 573 -8.44 6.96 9.88
CA ILE A 573 -9.29 6.54 11.01
C ILE A 573 -8.70 7.00 12.35
N GLY A 574 -7.38 6.88 12.52
CA GLY A 574 -6.68 7.39 13.70
C GLY A 574 -6.82 8.90 13.88
N GLY A 575 -6.81 9.65 12.78
CA GLY A 575 -7.10 11.09 12.74
C GLY A 575 -8.49 11.42 13.26
N VAL A 576 -9.52 10.73 12.77
CA VAL A 576 -10.92 10.95 13.23
C VAL A 576 -11.05 10.71 14.73
N TYR A 577 -10.51 9.60 15.25
CA TYR A 577 -10.54 9.32 16.69
C TYR A 577 -9.76 10.35 17.51
N ASN A 578 -8.65 10.87 16.99
CA ASN A 578 -7.92 11.98 17.63
C ASN A 578 -8.79 13.24 17.72
N ASP A 579 -9.50 13.58 16.65
CA ASP A 579 -10.33 14.79 16.57
C ASP A 579 -11.61 14.67 17.43
N MET A 580 -12.07 13.44 17.68
CA MET A 580 -13.09 13.11 18.69
C MET A 580 -12.57 13.14 20.14
N GLY A 581 -11.25 13.17 20.35
CA GLY A 581 -10.63 13.04 21.66
C GLY A 581 -10.54 11.61 22.21
N ASP A 582 -10.89 10.58 21.42
CA ASP A 582 -10.66 9.17 21.77
C ASP A 582 -9.20 8.79 21.45
N TYR A 583 -8.31 9.32 22.28
CA TYR A 583 -6.87 9.15 22.11
C TYR A 583 -6.41 7.69 22.21
N SER A 584 -7.16 6.82 22.90
CA SER A 584 -6.83 5.40 23.02
C SER A 584 -6.98 4.68 21.68
N LYS A 585 -8.14 4.85 21.02
CA LYS A 585 -8.36 4.27 19.68
C LYS A 585 -7.46 4.92 18.65
N ALA A 586 -7.28 6.25 18.71
CA ALA A 586 -6.37 6.95 17.81
C ALA A 586 -4.95 6.35 17.86
N LEU A 587 -4.42 6.10 19.06
CA LEU A 587 -3.10 5.49 19.27
C LEU A 587 -3.03 4.06 18.70
N GLU A 588 -4.10 3.26 18.83
CA GLU A 588 -4.17 1.92 18.24
C GLU A 588 -4.03 1.96 16.72
N PHE A 589 -4.80 2.83 16.06
CA PHE A 589 -4.81 2.96 14.61
C PHE A 589 -3.50 3.53 14.05
N PHE A 590 -2.92 4.57 14.66
CA PHE A 590 -1.60 5.05 14.24
C PHE A 590 -0.49 4.01 14.49
N LYS A 591 -0.59 3.15 15.52
CA LYS A 591 0.34 2.02 15.69
C LYS A 591 0.22 0.99 14.57
N LYS A 592 -1.00 0.69 14.09
CA LYS A 592 -1.21 -0.19 12.92
C LYS A 592 -0.60 0.44 11.66
N SER A 593 -0.88 1.72 11.42
CA SER A 593 -0.30 2.49 10.30
C SER A 593 1.24 2.47 10.33
N HIS A 594 1.84 2.85 11.48
CA HIS A 594 3.29 2.84 11.68
C HIS A 594 3.91 1.48 11.40
N LYS A 595 3.28 0.40 11.89
CA LYS A 595 3.78 -0.95 11.68
C LYS A 595 3.80 -1.34 10.20
N VAL A 596 2.75 -1.01 9.45
CA VAL A 596 2.69 -1.30 8.00
C VAL A 596 3.75 -0.48 7.26
N PHE A 597 3.84 0.83 7.51
CA PHE A 597 4.86 1.66 6.89
C PHE A 597 6.29 1.19 7.22
N GLN A 598 6.59 0.82 8.47
CA GLN A 598 7.90 0.27 8.87
C GLN A 598 8.21 -1.11 8.27
N GLU A 599 7.20 -1.87 7.87
CA GLU A 599 7.37 -3.18 7.25
C GLU A 599 7.66 -3.06 5.74
N THR A 600 7.23 -1.97 5.09
CA THR A 600 7.19 -1.86 3.62
C THR A 600 8.01 -0.71 3.05
N LEU A 601 8.14 0.42 3.76
CA LEU A 601 8.83 1.59 3.24
C LEU A 601 10.31 1.63 3.65
N PRO A 602 11.20 2.20 2.81
CA PRO A 602 12.59 2.45 3.18
C PRO A 602 12.71 3.33 4.44
N ALA A 603 13.81 3.17 5.19
CA ALA A 603 13.98 3.76 6.54
C ALA A 603 13.85 5.29 6.65
N ASN A 604 13.96 6.02 5.54
CA ASN A 604 13.80 7.48 5.48
C ASN A 604 12.66 7.92 4.56
N HIS A 605 11.73 7.04 4.18
CA HIS A 605 10.57 7.44 3.38
C HIS A 605 9.77 8.54 4.11
N PRO A 606 9.37 9.64 3.44
CA PRO A 606 8.68 10.75 4.08
C PRO A 606 7.38 10.34 4.78
N ASP A 607 6.66 9.35 4.25
CA ASP A 607 5.41 8.83 4.84
C ASP A 607 5.59 8.17 6.20
N LEU A 608 6.80 7.69 6.55
CA LEU A 608 7.08 7.22 7.92
C LEU A 608 6.88 8.33 8.96
N ALA A 609 6.87 9.60 8.55
CA ALA A 609 6.63 10.73 9.44
C ALA A 609 5.14 10.92 9.81
N TYR A 610 4.18 10.37 9.04
CA TYR A 610 2.74 10.56 9.32
C TYR A 610 2.31 9.99 10.68
N PRO A 611 2.64 8.72 11.03
CA PRO A 611 2.26 8.18 12.33
C PRO A 611 2.91 8.93 13.50
N TYR A 612 4.16 9.36 13.38
CA TYR A 612 4.82 10.18 14.41
C TYR A 612 4.15 11.54 14.59
N ASN A 613 3.71 12.17 13.50
CA ASN A 613 2.90 13.39 13.59
C ASN A 613 1.57 13.13 14.29
N GLY A 614 0.91 11.99 14.00
CA GLY A 614 -0.30 11.53 14.69
C GLY A 614 -0.09 11.31 16.19
N PHE A 615 0.97 10.60 16.57
CA PHE A 615 1.36 10.41 17.98
C PHE A 615 1.63 11.75 18.68
N GLY A 616 2.34 12.66 18.02
CA GLY A 616 2.58 14.01 18.54
C GLY A 616 1.29 14.77 18.82
N LYS A 617 0.32 14.73 17.88
CA LYS A 617 -1.01 15.35 18.05
C LYS A 617 -1.79 14.74 19.22
N ILE A 618 -1.77 13.40 19.36
CA ILE A 618 -2.43 12.70 20.46
C ILE A 618 -1.84 13.10 21.80
N TYR A 619 -0.52 13.00 21.97
CA TYR A 619 0.12 13.32 23.25
C TYR A 619 -0.03 14.81 23.59
N ARG A 620 -0.06 15.70 22.59
CA ARG A 620 -0.43 17.10 22.78
C ARG A 620 -1.85 17.24 23.33
N GLY A 621 -2.83 16.52 22.77
CA GLY A 621 -4.22 16.49 23.25
C GLY A 621 -4.37 15.94 24.67
N MET A 622 -3.60 14.89 25.01
CA MET A 622 -3.48 14.35 26.37
C MET A 622 -2.73 15.27 27.35
N LYS A 623 -2.15 16.38 26.87
CA LYS A 623 -1.25 17.28 27.61
C LYS A 623 0.05 16.62 28.10
N ASP A 624 0.44 15.50 27.50
CA ASP A 624 1.75 14.87 27.66
C ASP A 624 2.74 15.53 26.69
N TYR A 625 3.11 16.78 27.00
CA TYR A 625 3.95 17.59 26.14
C TYR A 625 5.35 17.01 25.87
N PRO A 626 6.05 16.37 26.83
CA PRO A 626 7.33 15.73 26.56
C PRO A 626 7.24 14.64 25.48
N ARG A 627 6.24 13.75 25.57
CA ARG A 627 6.04 12.74 24.52
C ARG A 627 5.58 13.34 23.20
N ALA A 628 4.79 14.42 23.25
CA ALA A 628 4.40 15.13 22.04
C ALA A 628 5.63 15.67 21.28
N LEU A 629 6.55 16.35 21.99
CA LEU A 629 7.80 16.86 21.44
C LEU A 629 8.67 15.74 20.89
N GLU A 630 8.87 14.64 21.64
CA GLU A 630 9.66 13.50 21.17
C GLU A 630 9.15 12.96 19.82
N ASN A 631 7.84 12.85 19.66
CA ASN A 631 7.24 12.34 18.42
C ASN A 631 7.31 13.37 17.28
N PHE A 632 7.09 14.66 17.56
CA PHE A 632 7.27 15.69 16.54
C PHE A 632 8.72 15.87 16.11
N GLU A 633 9.69 15.67 17.01
CA GLU A 633 11.12 15.68 16.68
C GLU A 633 11.51 14.48 15.81
N LYS A 634 10.97 13.28 16.08
CA LYS A 634 11.13 12.12 15.19
C LYS A 634 10.52 12.37 13.81
N CYS A 635 9.31 12.94 13.76
CA CYS A 635 8.66 13.37 12.52
C CYS A 635 9.53 14.37 11.74
N LEU A 636 10.09 15.35 12.43
CA LEU A 636 10.98 16.36 11.85
C LEU A 636 12.26 15.71 11.30
N SER A 637 12.88 14.82 12.06
CA SER A 637 14.12 14.14 11.66
C SER A 637 13.93 13.31 10.38
N ILE A 638 12.83 12.58 10.25
CA ILE A 638 12.50 11.81 9.04
C ILE A 638 12.33 12.77 7.85
N ARG A 639 11.51 13.82 8.02
CA ARG A 639 11.25 14.80 6.95
C ARG A 639 12.52 15.55 6.51
N GLN A 640 13.41 15.90 7.44
CA GLN A 640 14.68 16.58 7.13
C GLN A 640 15.64 15.70 6.33
N LYS A 641 15.62 14.39 6.55
CA LYS A 641 16.43 13.44 5.78
C LYS A 641 15.87 13.21 4.38
N ALA A 642 14.55 13.20 4.25
CA ALA A 642 13.86 12.87 3.00
C ALA A 642 13.65 14.07 2.06
N LEU A 643 13.41 15.26 2.61
CA LEU A 643 12.89 16.42 1.89
C LEU A 643 13.85 17.63 1.95
N PRO A 644 13.83 18.53 0.95
CA PRO A 644 14.58 19.78 0.99
C PRO A 644 14.21 20.66 2.20
N GLU A 645 15.13 21.51 2.67
CA GLU A 645 14.90 22.41 3.81
C GLU A 645 13.70 23.36 3.64
N GLY A 646 13.37 23.72 2.40
CA GLY A 646 12.22 24.55 2.04
C GLY A 646 10.89 23.81 1.97
N HIS A 647 10.84 22.50 2.20
CA HIS A 647 9.63 21.72 1.94
C HIS A 647 8.48 22.08 2.90
N PRO A 648 7.23 22.28 2.41
CA PRO A 648 6.07 22.67 3.23
C PRO A 648 5.85 21.80 4.48
N HIS A 649 6.03 20.48 4.37
CA HIS A 649 5.91 19.54 5.50
C HIS A 649 6.83 19.86 6.69
N LEU A 650 8.01 20.45 6.47
CA LEU A 650 8.89 20.88 7.56
C LEU A 650 8.28 22.05 8.33
N ALA A 651 7.65 22.99 7.63
CA ALA A 651 6.95 24.10 8.26
C ALA A 651 5.79 23.63 9.14
N ILE A 652 5.02 22.65 8.67
CA ILE A 652 3.92 22.06 9.46
C ILE A 652 4.46 21.44 10.76
N THR A 653 5.54 20.66 10.68
CA THR A 653 6.13 20.05 11.88
C THR A 653 6.69 21.11 12.83
N HIS A 654 7.37 22.13 12.32
CA HIS A 654 7.82 23.25 13.14
C HIS A 654 6.66 23.99 13.82
N SER A 655 5.55 24.22 13.12
CA SER A 655 4.37 24.82 13.72
C SER A 655 3.80 23.96 14.86
N ASN A 656 3.71 22.64 14.66
CA ASN A 656 3.24 21.72 15.70
C ASN A 656 4.14 21.72 16.95
N ILE A 657 5.47 21.77 16.77
CA ILE A 657 6.42 21.90 17.88
C ILE A 657 6.24 23.24 18.60
N GLY A 658 6.06 24.32 17.83
CA GLY A 658 5.77 25.65 18.37
C GLY A 658 4.50 25.68 19.22
N ASP A 659 3.43 25.03 18.76
CA ASP A 659 2.18 24.91 19.51
C ASP A 659 2.38 24.19 20.85
N VAL A 660 3.18 23.11 20.88
CA VAL A 660 3.45 22.39 22.14
C VAL A 660 4.21 23.28 23.12
N HIS A 661 5.25 23.98 22.67
CA HIS A 661 5.99 24.93 23.52
C HIS A 661 5.09 26.06 24.04
N ARG A 662 4.19 26.57 23.20
CA ARG A 662 3.20 27.58 23.60
C ARG A 662 2.31 27.05 24.73
N LEU A 663 1.76 25.84 24.57
CA LEU A 663 0.92 25.19 25.58
C LEU A 663 1.67 24.87 26.88
N MET A 664 3.00 24.74 26.84
CA MET A 664 3.86 24.62 28.01
C MET A 664 4.18 25.97 28.68
N GLY A 665 3.87 27.10 28.04
CA GLY A 665 4.26 28.44 28.48
C GLY A 665 5.70 28.84 28.10
N ASP A 666 6.41 28.03 27.30
CA ASP A 666 7.75 28.35 26.77
C ASP A 666 7.60 29.19 25.49
N TYR A 667 7.19 30.44 25.67
CA TYR A 667 6.84 31.32 24.56
C TYR A 667 8.04 31.67 23.68
N GLU A 668 9.26 31.72 24.24
CA GLU A 668 10.47 31.99 23.46
C GLU A 668 10.71 30.88 22.42
N LYS A 669 10.65 29.60 22.83
CA LYS A 669 10.76 28.49 21.90
C LYS A 669 9.57 28.41 20.96
N ALA A 670 8.36 28.68 21.44
CA ALA A 670 7.17 28.73 20.58
C ALA A 670 7.37 29.72 19.41
N LEU A 671 7.78 30.96 19.72
CA LEU A 671 8.08 31.98 18.71
C LEU A 671 9.21 31.56 17.78
N LEU A 672 10.28 30.93 18.30
CA LEU A 672 11.38 30.42 17.48
C LEU A 672 10.87 29.43 16.42
N PHE A 673 10.09 28.43 16.83
CA PHE A 673 9.60 27.39 15.93
C PHE A 673 8.54 27.91 14.95
N HIS A 674 7.61 28.76 15.39
CA HIS A 674 6.66 29.40 14.47
C HIS A 674 7.37 30.32 13.47
N ARG A 675 8.44 31.02 13.85
CA ARG A 675 9.25 31.81 12.91
C ARG A 675 10.00 30.95 11.90
N LYS A 676 10.51 29.78 12.31
CA LYS A 676 11.09 28.79 11.38
C LYS A 676 10.05 28.33 10.35
N ALA A 677 8.85 27.96 10.80
CA ALA A 677 7.74 27.59 9.91
C ALA A 677 7.40 28.73 8.93
N LEU A 678 7.24 29.95 9.43
CA LEU A 678 6.92 31.13 8.61
C LEU A 678 8.02 31.44 7.58
N ASN A 679 9.29 31.26 7.95
CA ASN A 679 10.40 31.50 7.03
C ASN A 679 10.37 30.52 5.84
N ILE A 680 10.12 29.24 6.10
CA ILE A 680 9.98 28.22 5.06
C ILE A 680 8.80 28.57 4.14
N GLN A 681 7.64 28.89 4.71
CA GLN A 681 6.42 29.16 3.94
C GLN A 681 6.49 30.47 3.13
N LYS A 682 7.34 31.43 3.52
CA LYS A 682 7.58 32.67 2.77
C LYS A 682 8.59 32.52 1.64
N ASN A 683 9.63 31.71 1.85
CA ASN A 683 10.74 31.58 0.91
C ASN A 683 10.44 30.59 -0.22
N VAL A 684 9.44 29.74 -0.03
CA VAL A 684 8.92 28.83 -1.06
C VAL A 684 7.53 29.31 -1.45
N GLN A 685 7.15 29.14 -2.73
CA GLN A 685 5.83 29.50 -3.25
C GLN A 685 4.77 28.48 -2.77
N CYS A 686 4.67 28.33 -1.45
CA CYS A 686 3.79 27.43 -0.73
C CYS A 686 2.35 27.96 -0.67
N ASN A 687 1.42 27.12 -0.22
CA ASN A 687 0.06 27.52 0.08
C ASN A 687 0.01 28.73 1.05
N PRO A 688 -0.51 29.90 0.62
CA PRO A 688 -0.61 31.08 1.48
C PRO A 688 -1.47 30.87 2.73
N LEU A 689 -2.39 29.89 2.70
CA LEU A 689 -3.25 29.58 3.85
C LEU A 689 -2.46 28.99 5.02
N GLU A 690 -1.39 28.23 4.74
CA GLU A 690 -0.48 27.73 5.77
C GLU A 690 0.33 28.87 6.42
N CYS A 691 0.75 29.86 5.63
CA CYS A 691 1.31 31.12 6.18
C CYS A 691 0.32 31.82 7.11
N ALA A 692 -0.96 31.89 6.71
CA ALA A 692 -1.99 32.53 7.51
C ALA A 692 -2.20 31.82 8.85
N LEU A 693 -2.21 30.48 8.86
CA LEU A 693 -2.27 29.68 10.09
C LEU A 693 -1.07 29.97 11.01
N THR A 694 0.15 29.99 10.46
CA THR A 694 1.35 30.32 11.26
C THR A 694 1.29 31.73 11.84
N TYR A 695 0.75 32.71 11.10
CA TYR A 695 0.51 34.05 11.65
C TYR A 695 -0.51 34.03 12.79
N ILE A 696 -1.58 33.25 12.67
CA ILE A 696 -2.58 33.11 13.74
C ILE A 696 -1.92 32.48 14.98
N ASN A 697 -1.11 31.43 14.82
CA ASN A 697 -0.38 30.80 15.93
C ASN A 697 0.58 31.80 16.61
N LEU A 698 1.32 32.59 15.84
CA LEU A 698 2.14 33.70 16.39
C LEU A 698 1.27 34.70 17.16
N GLY A 699 0.12 35.09 16.61
CA GLY A 699 -0.83 35.98 17.26
C GLY A 699 -1.35 35.44 18.60
N GLU A 700 -1.66 34.14 18.65
CA GLU A 700 -2.05 33.45 19.89
C GLU A 700 -0.92 33.49 20.93
N THR A 701 0.31 33.17 20.53
CA THR A 701 1.48 33.23 21.44
C THR A 701 1.67 34.63 22.02
N TYR A 702 1.64 35.68 21.19
CA TYR A 702 1.76 37.06 21.67
C TYR A 702 0.59 37.48 22.56
N ARG A 703 -0.64 37.03 22.28
CA ARG A 703 -1.81 37.26 23.13
C ARG A 703 -1.61 36.65 24.52
N GLU A 704 -1.08 35.43 24.59
CA GLU A 704 -0.78 34.74 25.86
C GLU A 704 0.37 35.40 26.63
N MET A 705 1.35 35.97 25.92
CA MET A 705 2.39 36.84 26.48
C MET A 705 1.88 38.23 26.90
N LYS A 706 0.61 38.56 26.62
CA LYS A 706 -0.03 39.87 26.86
C LYS A 706 0.51 41.03 26.00
N ASP A 707 1.24 40.73 24.92
CA ASP A 707 1.60 41.70 23.89
C ASP A 707 0.46 41.78 22.85
N TYR A 708 -0.59 42.51 23.23
CA TYR A 708 -1.83 42.55 22.45
C TYR A 708 -1.71 43.33 21.14
N SER A 709 -0.80 44.30 21.02
CA SER A 709 -0.58 45.07 19.78
C SER A 709 0.09 44.21 18.71
N THR A 710 1.12 43.45 19.09
CA THR A 710 1.77 42.50 18.19
C THR A 710 0.81 41.36 17.82
N ALA A 711 0.04 40.85 18.79
CA ALA A 711 -0.98 39.83 18.54
C ALA A 711 -2.02 40.29 17.50
N LEU A 712 -2.54 41.52 17.64
CA LEU A 712 -3.50 42.10 16.69
C LEU A 712 -2.92 42.16 15.28
N THR A 713 -1.68 42.62 15.16
CA THR A 713 -0.99 42.72 13.86
C THR A 713 -0.90 41.37 13.15
N TYR A 714 -0.58 40.32 13.90
CA TYR A 714 -0.48 38.97 13.34
C TYR A 714 -1.83 38.37 12.98
N PHE A 715 -2.86 38.54 13.82
CA PHE A 715 -4.21 38.10 13.45
C PHE A 715 -4.74 38.83 12.22
N GLN A 716 -4.47 40.14 12.07
CA GLN A 716 -4.86 40.90 10.88
C GLN A 716 -4.18 40.39 9.62
N LYS A 717 -2.87 40.08 9.67
CA LYS A 717 -2.15 39.46 8.54
C LYS A 717 -2.74 38.11 8.15
N GLY A 718 -3.05 37.25 9.13
CA GLY A 718 -3.69 35.96 8.88
C GLY A 718 -5.09 36.12 8.27
N LEU A 719 -5.87 37.08 8.77
CA LEU A 719 -7.21 37.40 8.28
C LEU A 719 -7.17 37.90 6.83
N GLU A 720 -6.28 38.84 6.51
CA GLU A 720 -6.14 39.42 5.17
C GLU A 720 -5.86 38.34 4.12
N ILE A 721 -4.92 37.42 4.41
CA ILE A 721 -4.58 36.33 3.50
C ILE A 721 -5.77 35.40 3.30
N ARG A 722 -6.44 34.97 4.39
CA ARG A 722 -7.61 34.09 4.30
C ARG A 722 -8.77 34.74 3.56
N GLN A 723 -9.07 36.01 3.81
CA GLN A 723 -10.13 36.75 3.10
C GLN A 723 -9.84 36.90 1.59
N LYS A 724 -8.57 37.01 1.21
CA LYS A 724 -8.17 37.11 -0.20
C LYS A 724 -8.25 35.75 -0.93
N LYS A 725 -8.05 34.64 -0.22
CA LYS A 725 -7.90 33.30 -0.82
C LYS A 725 -9.10 32.39 -0.64
N LEU A 726 -9.94 32.63 0.36
CA LEU A 726 -11.08 31.78 0.70
C LEU A 726 -12.41 32.52 0.52
N PRO A 727 -13.49 31.77 0.26
CA PRO A 727 -14.84 32.32 0.35
C PRO A 727 -15.13 32.90 1.75
N LYS A 728 -15.97 33.93 1.83
CA LYS A 728 -16.33 34.60 3.11
C LYS A 728 -16.94 33.67 4.15
N SER A 729 -17.58 32.59 3.70
CA SER A 729 -18.22 31.58 4.53
C SER A 729 -17.27 30.44 4.93
N HIS A 730 -15.98 30.50 4.65
CA HIS A 730 -15.06 29.39 4.93
C HIS A 730 -14.81 29.21 6.45
N PRO A 731 -14.85 27.98 7.00
CA PRO A 731 -14.62 27.71 8.43
C PRO A 731 -13.33 28.30 9.01
N ASP A 732 -12.22 28.25 8.28
CA ASP A 732 -10.97 28.94 8.62
C ASP A 732 -11.10 30.43 8.97
N LEU A 733 -12.04 31.17 8.38
CA LEU A 733 -12.28 32.56 8.75
C LEU A 733 -12.89 32.66 10.15
N ALA A 734 -13.77 31.73 10.52
CA ALA A 734 -14.37 31.67 11.86
C ALA A 734 -13.30 31.52 12.95
N VAL A 735 -12.26 30.72 12.71
CA VAL A 735 -11.11 30.53 13.61
C VAL A 735 -10.37 31.86 13.84
N VAL A 736 -10.15 32.67 12.81
CA VAL A 736 -9.45 33.96 12.97
C VAL A 736 -10.31 34.97 13.72
N TYR A 737 -11.59 35.08 13.36
CA TYR A 737 -12.54 35.96 14.06
C TYR A 737 -12.68 35.55 15.53
N HIS A 738 -12.66 34.25 15.83
CA HIS A 738 -12.72 33.78 17.21
C HIS A 738 -11.51 34.23 18.02
N ASN A 739 -10.32 34.13 17.41
CA ASN A 739 -9.08 34.57 18.03
C ASN A 739 -9.01 36.09 18.23
N LEU A 740 -9.53 36.87 17.28
CA LEU A 740 -9.73 38.31 17.42
C LEU A 740 -10.73 38.63 18.53
N ALA A 741 -11.85 37.89 18.64
CA ALA A 741 -12.82 38.06 19.71
C ALA A 741 -12.18 37.82 21.09
N LYS A 742 -11.41 36.73 21.24
CA LYS A 742 -10.63 36.44 22.45
C LYS A 742 -9.62 37.57 22.76
N LEU A 743 -8.95 38.13 21.76
CA LEU A 743 -8.03 39.25 21.93
C LEU A 743 -8.76 40.52 22.43
N TYR A 744 -9.86 40.91 21.78
CA TYR A 744 -10.64 42.09 22.18
C TYR A 744 -11.29 41.94 23.54
N LEU A 745 -11.68 40.71 23.91
CA LEU A 745 -12.12 40.39 25.27
C LEU A 745 -11.01 40.65 26.30
N SER A 746 -9.76 40.25 26.01
CA SER A 746 -8.61 40.50 26.87
C SER A 746 -8.25 41.99 27.01
N THR A 747 -8.50 42.80 25.97
CA THR A 747 -8.28 44.25 26.00
C THR A 747 -9.51 45.07 26.43
N ARG A 748 -10.60 44.39 26.86
CA ARG A 748 -11.87 45.00 27.29
C ARG A 748 -12.60 45.82 26.21
N GLN A 749 -12.35 45.52 24.94
CA GLN A 749 -13.04 46.13 23.80
C GLN A 749 -14.28 45.31 23.44
N TYR A 750 -15.28 45.29 24.33
CA TYR A 750 -16.40 44.34 24.27
C TYR A 750 -17.27 44.47 23.01
N SER A 751 -17.42 45.68 22.46
CA SER A 751 -18.15 45.88 21.19
C SER A 751 -17.48 45.16 20.01
N MET A 752 -16.15 45.29 19.89
CA MET A 752 -15.39 44.59 18.86
C MET A 752 -15.36 43.07 19.11
N ALA A 753 -15.25 42.65 20.38
CA ALA A 753 -15.30 41.24 20.75
C ALA A 753 -16.63 40.61 20.33
N THR A 754 -17.76 41.28 20.63
CA THR A 754 -19.11 40.85 20.27
C THR A 754 -19.29 40.73 18.76
N LYS A 755 -18.83 41.72 17.99
CA LYS A 755 -18.91 41.68 16.53
C LYS A 755 -18.17 40.47 15.94
N ASN A 756 -16.94 40.22 16.40
CA ASN A 756 -16.12 39.12 15.87
C ASN A 756 -16.69 37.75 16.26
N ILE A 757 -17.15 37.56 17.49
CA ILE A 757 -17.72 36.27 17.90
C ILE A 757 -19.05 35.98 17.19
N GLN A 758 -19.84 37.01 16.89
CA GLN A 758 -21.07 36.86 16.13
C GLN A 758 -20.77 36.39 14.69
N GLN A 759 -19.77 36.99 14.04
CA GLN A 759 -19.29 36.54 12.73
C GLN A 759 -18.75 35.10 12.75
N THR A 760 -18.00 34.72 13.80
CA THR A 760 -17.55 33.34 14.02
C THR A 760 -18.74 32.36 14.05
N ILE A 761 -19.76 32.67 14.85
CA ILE A 761 -20.92 31.80 15.03
C ILE A 761 -21.73 31.70 13.73
N GLU A 762 -21.93 32.81 13.02
CA GLU A 762 -22.63 32.84 11.72
C GLU A 762 -21.97 31.91 10.71
N ILE A 763 -20.64 32.04 10.51
CA ILE A 763 -19.88 31.18 9.59
C ILE A 763 -19.94 29.72 10.03
N ALA A 764 -19.76 29.45 11.32
CA ALA A 764 -19.75 28.09 11.85
C ALA A 764 -21.12 27.41 11.74
N GLN A 765 -22.22 28.13 11.95
CA GLN A 765 -23.57 27.59 11.80
C GLN A 765 -23.94 27.31 10.33
N GLU A 766 -23.37 28.06 9.38
CA GLU A 766 -23.62 27.85 7.96
C GLU A 766 -22.92 26.58 7.43
N LYS A 767 -21.70 26.28 7.90
CA LYS A 767 -20.84 25.23 7.31
C LYS A 767 -20.61 24.01 8.17
N LEU A 768 -20.76 24.11 9.49
CA LEU A 768 -20.45 23.02 10.41
C LEU A 768 -21.76 22.44 10.97
N PRO A 769 -21.84 21.12 11.18
CA PRO A 769 -22.97 20.48 11.83
C PRO A 769 -23.12 21.01 13.26
N SER A 770 -24.35 21.01 13.77
CA SER A 770 -24.66 21.52 15.12
C SER A 770 -23.90 20.80 16.25
N THR A 771 -23.37 19.60 15.97
CA THR A 771 -22.57 18.76 16.86
C THR A 771 -21.08 19.07 16.82
N HIS A 772 -20.62 20.00 15.97
CA HIS A 772 -19.20 20.30 15.81
C HIS A 772 -18.56 20.78 17.12
N PRO A 773 -17.43 20.21 17.58
CA PRO A 773 -16.81 20.55 18.88
C PRO A 773 -16.51 22.05 19.06
N HIS A 774 -16.01 22.72 18.01
CA HIS A 774 -15.72 24.16 18.04
C HIS A 774 -16.93 25.06 18.36
N LEU A 775 -18.16 24.66 18.02
CA LEU A 775 -19.35 25.47 18.32
C LEU A 775 -19.54 25.68 19.82
N SER A 776 -19.11 24.74 20.66
CA SER A 776 -19.17 24.89 22.12
C SER A 776 -18.22 25.98 22.62
N ASP A 777 -16.97 26.00 22.15
CA ASP A 777 -15.97 27.02 22.53
C ASP A 777 -16.40 28.42 22.04
N TYR A 778 -17.00 28.51 20.85
CA TYR A 778 -17.55 29.76 20.33
C TYR A 778 -18.70 30.29 21.21
N LYS A 779 -19.63 29.43 21.61
CA LYS A 779 -20.74 29.79 22.52
C LYS A 779 -20.22 30.19 23.90
N GLU A 780 -19.25 29.47 24.45
CA GLU A 780 -18.64 29.82 25.73
C GLU A 780 -17.98 31.20 25.68
N THR A 781 -17.24 31.48 24.61
CA THR A 781 -16.61 32.79 24.38
C THR A 781 -17.67 33.90 24.29
N PHE A 782 -18.77 33.66 23.59
CA PHE A 782 -19.90 34.59 23.50
C PHE A 782 -20.52 34.89 24.88
N GLU A 783 -20.82 33.85 25.67
CA GLU A 783 -21.35 34.01 27.02
C GLU A 783 -20.37 34.74 27.96
N ASN A 784 -19.07 34.49 27.82
CA ASN A 784 -18.04 35.20 28.58
C ASN A 784 -17.96 36.68 28.22
N ILE A 785 -18.16 37.06 26.95
CA ILE A 785 -18.26 38.45 26.53
C ILE A 785 -19.53 39.08 27.14
N ARG A 786 -20.67 38.39 27.01
CA ARG A 786 -21.97 38.85 27.52
C ARG A 786 -21.97 39.10 29.02
N LYS A 787 -21.31 38.24 29.82
CA LYS A 787 -21.20 38.41 31.28
C LYS A 787 -20.34 39.60 31.72
N LYS A 788 -19.45 40.09 30.85
CA LYS A 788 -18.52 41.20 31.15
C LYS A 788 -18.99 42.56 30.63
N MET A 789 -19.99 42.57 29.75
CA MET A 789 -20.75 43.75 29.36
C MET A 789 -21.77 44.09 30.45
#